data_AF-A0A923P6B1-F1
#
_entry.id   AF-A0A923P6B1-F1
#
_cell.length_a   1.000
_cell.length_b   1.000
_cell.length_c   1.000
_cell.angle_alpha   90.00
_cell.angle_beta   90.00
_cell.angle_gamma   90.00
#
_symmetry.space_group_name_H-M   'P 1'
#
loop_
_entity.id
_entity.type
_entity.pdbx_description
1 polymer ?
#
loop_
_entity_poly.entity_id
_entity_poly.type
_entity_poly.pdbx_seq_one_letter_code
_entity_poly.pdbx_strand_id
1 'polypeptide(L)'
;MMTARTAGLAAILSIWSLSASAGQYGLELLRISAGSANGTTAAASLDGTEFLYDDVAGTVTQVSASTTAVFKLGPVTVLFSHEFGGAVFDVADTTISATSYACIEGGFGPIVGASLCGNTSYGADFVNDSTLNYAVIPGTRTVGGDDVALGPQQQLADYAATVTAFDGTTLVLASPAWSANPGGAGVQLEFRVSAITPRVGVPDFRGLDESAAAAAVVGASLAVGTVGKANHPSMPAGAVISQNPSACDACAAAGSTVNFVVSTGPVTGGAVRDMLGNLDRDLAALGLHHRLSGFLRADLRRAGRMIERDRFFSAAIQLHWFTWEIRWLSGWKIPAADATRLVARADGIIDRLRKGLAGPPRAGPRDISSQGVQRSYYIDIPTDYSVTAEPKPVLFMFHGTGGSYQNFLPGGLYTADGSDLRRKVGNDAIIVIPNALPGEDGVNQWNYGYDFAFFQDLLASLRQELVFDDRRIFATGHSSGAGFVHELGCRHGDILRAIAPASGALVSTSCTGSVAVMQIQSRNDTVVFPDIVKSTRDFWVLYNGFDLDSFRPGTTDPCVDYSHGTSPYPVQWCFTDDTGRGGHQWWSKADAIWDFLSTLPIAVPTADPPPGGGNDRAHAASGTTLTFSVAYPGTIGPVWRLAAVLYPAGTQPPVFTSPMWFLNIDIDPGSATPGTQQTYTVPVKVFESSTATPLPGTYALSIAAYVTGGGFPTPVPGIDHMAFQDVRIVDQATPIVVEGAFNLAAVP
;
A
#
# COMPACT_ATOMS: atom_id res chain seq x y z
N MET A 1 -37.06 30.76 35.33
CA MET A 1 -37.44 29.92 34.17
C MET A 1 -36.29 28.99 33.73
N MET A 2 -35.44 28.54 34.67
CA MET A 2 -34.25 27.71 34.40
C MET A 2 -34.43 26.24 34.82
N THR A 3 -35.68 25.78 35.00
CA THR A 3 -35.97 24.51 35.71
C THR A 3 -36.91 23.56 34.96
N ALA A 4 -37.18 23.78 33.67
CA ALA A 4 -38.02 22.89 32.87
C ALA A 4 -37.29 22.20 31.70
N ARG A 5 -36.18 22.75 31.18
CA ARG A 5 -35.42 22.14 30.07
C ARG A 5 -34.33 21.16 30.52
N THR A 6 -33.74 21.36 31.70
CA THR A 6 -32.75 20.45 32.31
C THR A 6 -33.38 19.19 32.92
N ALA A 7 -34.63 19.26 33.39
CA ALA A 7 -35.34 18.11 33.96
C ALA A 7 -35.73 17.05 32.92
N GLY A 8 -35.95 17.45 31.65
CA GLY A 8 -36.11 16.51 30.54
C GLY A 8 -34.81 15.77 30.20
N LEU A 9 -33.66 16.43 30.34
CA LEU A 9 -32.34 15.85 30.03
C LEU A 9 -31.95 14.72 30.99
N ALA A 10 -32.10 14.93 32.30
CA ALA A 10 -31.84 13.88 33.29
C ALA A 10 -32.84 12.71 33.16
N ALA A 11 -34.09 12.97 32.77
CA ALA A 11 -35.12 11.95 32.59
C ALA A 11 -34.94 11.10 31.31
N ILE A 12 -34.41 11.67 30.22
CA ILE A 12 -34.22 10.91 28.97
C ILE A 12 -32.93 10.04 29.03
N LEU A 13 -31.90 10.47 29.77
CA LEU A 13 -30.66 9.68 29.96
C LEU A 13 -30.73 8.70 31.15
N SER A 14 -31.56 8.94 32.17
CA SER A 14 -31.76 7.98 33.29
C SER A 14 -32.56 6.72 32.93
N ILE A 15 -33.18 6.65 31.74
CA ILE A 15 -33.83 5.42 31.25
C ILE A 15 -32.78 4.32 30.92
N TRP A 16 -31.49 4.67 30.81
CA TRP A 16 -30.39 3.72 30.62
C TRP A 16 -29.81 3.12 31.92
N SER A 17 -30.17 3.63 33.11
CA SER A 17 -29.59 3.17 34.38
C SER A 17 -30.38 2.01 35.02
N LEU A 18 -30.27 0.82 34.43
CA LEU A 18 -30.44 -0.45 35.17
C LEU A 18 -29.09 -0.96 35.72
N SER A 19 -28.26 -0.07 36.25
CA SER A 19 -27.26 -0.38 37.28
C SER A 19 -26.73 0.93 37.87
N ALA A 20 -26.76 1.06 39.19
CA ALA A 20 -26.40 2.27 39.93
C ALA A 20 -24.87 2.48 40.07
N SER A 21 -24.16 2.67 38.97
CA SER A 21 -22.80 3.19 38.97
C SER A 21 -22.61 4.20 37.83
N ALA A 22 -21.98 5.34 38.13
CA ALA A 22 -21.61 6.40 37.18
C ALA A 22 -21.12 5.82 35.84
N GLY A 23 -21.71 6.25 34.72
CA GLY A 23 -21.48 5.66 33.41
C GLY A 23 -20.96 6.68 32.41
N GLN A 24 -19.83 6.38 31.78
CA GLN A 24 -19.40 7.08 30.57
C GLN A 24 -19.92 6.33 29.34
N TYR A 25 -20.59 7.05 28.43
CA TYR A 25 -21.21 6.48 27.23
C TYR A 25 -20.41 6.87 25.99
N GLY A 26 -20.22 5.91 25.08
CA GLY A 26 -19.61 6.18 23.78
C GLY A 26 -20.52 7.01 22.90
N LEU A 27 -19.93 8.01 22.25
CA LEU A 27 -20.57 8.80 21.21
C LEU A 27 -19.68 8.76 19.98
N GLU A 28 -20.28 8.54 18.81
CA GLU A 28 -19.62 8.74 17.53
C GLU A 28 -20.16 10.03 16.92
N LEU A 29 -19.30 11.02 16.68
CA LEU A 29 -19.71 12.26 16.02
C LEU A 29 -19.89 11.98 14.53
N LEU A 30 -21.13 11.89 14.05
CA LEU A 30 -21.43 11.58 12.64
C LEU A 30 -21.25 12.79 11.73
N ARG A 31 -21.64 13.97 12.22
CA ARG A 31 -21.76 15.16 11.39
C ARG A 31 -21.56 16.45 12.16
N ILE A 32 -20.84 17.38 11.55
CA ILE A 32 -20.80 18.79 11.94
C ILE A 32 -21.41 19.61 10.82
N SER A 33 -22.33 20.51 11.16
CA SER A 33 -22.89 21.48 10.25
C SER A 33 -22.63 22.89 10.77
N ALA A 34 -22.18 23.79 9.90
CA ALA A 34 -21.89 25.18 10.22
C ALA A 34 -22.62 26.11 9.24
N GLY A 35 -23.27 27.13 9.77
CA GLY A 35 -23.99 28.16 9.02
C GLY A 35 -23.39 29.54 9.25
N SER A 36 -23.29 30.34 8.18
CA SER A 36 -22.85 31.74 8.25
C SER A 36 -24.02 32.71 8.12
N ALA A 37 -23.87 33.92 8.70
CA ALA A 37 -24.84 35.01 8.59
C ALA A 37 -25.11 35.45 7.13
N ASN A 38 -24.20 35.13 6.21
CA ASN A 38 -24.30 35.46 4.78
C ASN A 38 -25.12 34.42 3.99
N GLY A 39 -25.75 33.43 4.64
CA GLY A 39 -26.69 32.52 4.01
C GLY A 39 -26.13 31.18 3.57
N THR A 40 -24.86 30.88 3.86
CA THR A 40 -24.22 29.62 3.44
C THR A 40 -24.21 28.62 4.60
N THR A 41 -24.73 27.41 4.36
CA THR A 41 -24.63 26.28 5.29
C THR A 41 -23.76 25.17 4.68
N ALA A 42 -22.74 24.73 5.40
CA ALA A 42 -21.88 23.62 5.00
C ALA A 42 -21.91 22.52 6.06
N ALA A 43 -21.68 21.28 5.66
CA ALA A 43 -21.58 20.16 6.58
C ALA A 43 -20.41 19.24 6.23
N ALA A 44 -19.82 18.65 7.26
CA ALA A 44 -18.79 17.63 7.17
C ALA A 44 -19.30 16.35 7.85
N SER A 45 -19.19 15.22 7.15
CA SER A 45 -19.36 13.89 7.75
C SER A 45 -18.05 13.49 8.40
N LEU A 46 -18.14 12.91 9.58
CA LEU A 46 -16.99 12.46 10.36
C LEU A 46 -17.24 10.99 10.71
N ASP A 47 -16.59 10.07 10.00
CA ASP A 47 -16.70 8.65 10.32
C ASP A 47 -15.57 8.28 11.29
N GLY A 48 -15.90 7.66 12.43
CA GLY A 48 -14.91 7.17 13.40
C GLY A 48 -14.32 8.18 14.39
N THR A 49 -14.90 9.38 14.53
CA THR A 49 -14.52 10.30 15.63
C THR A 49 -15.23 9.92 16.93
N GLU A 50 -14.47 9.40 17.90
CA GLU A 50 -15.00 8.94 19.19
C GLU A 50 -15.00 10.03 20.26
N PHE A 51 -16.14 10.13 20.95
CA PHE A 51 -16.39 10.96 22.12
C PHE A 51 -16.92 10.10 23.28
N LEU A 52 -16.80 10.62 24.50
CA LEU A 52 -17.39 10.06 25.72
C LEU A 52 -18.33 11.07 26.34
N TYR A 53 -19.57 10.67 26.58
CA TYR A 53 -20.49 11.40 27.44
C TYR A 53 -20.37 10.91 28.88
N ASP A 54 -20.00 11.81 29.79
CA ASP A 54 -20.00 11.55 31.22
C ASP A 54 -21.31 12.05 31.84
N ASP A 55 -22.13 11.12 32.35
CA ASP A 55 -23.44 11.44 32.91
C ASP A 55 -23.39 12.12 34.28
N VAL A 56 -22.25 12.05 34.99
CA VAL A 56 -22.03 12.70 36.28
C VAL A 56 -21.49 14.10 36.08
N ALA A 57 -20.50 14.27 35.20
CA ALA A 57 -19.90 15.56 34.91
C ALA A 57 -20.73 16.39 33.92
N GLY A 58 -21.61 15.77 33.14
CA GLY A 58 -22.41 16.45 32.12
C GLY A 58 -21.58 16.92 30.92
N THR A 59 -20.48 16.24 30.61
CA THR A 59 -19.54 16.64 29.55
C THR A 59 -19.48 15.60 28.42
N VAL A 60 -19.26 16.06 27.19
CA VAL A 60 -18.91 15.21 26.04
C VAL A 60 -17.45 15.46 25.68
N THR A 61 -16.58 14.47 25.84
CA THR A 61 -15.12 14.62 25.71
C THR A 61 -14.58 13.76 24.57
N GLN A 62 -13.77 14.34 23.69
CA GLN A 62 -13.13 13.64 22.58
C GLN A 62 -12.12 12.63 23.10
N VAL A 63 -12.16 11.41 22.57
CA VAL A 63 -11.16 10.36 22.88
C VAL A 63 -10.19 10.12 21.74
N SER A 64 -10.60 10.39 20.50
CA SER A 64 -9.71 10.37 19.34
C SER A 64 -8.59 11.40 19.50
N ALA A 65 -7.37 11.06 19.07
CA ALA A 65 -6.20 11.92 19.23
C ALA A 65 -6.36 13.31 18.58
N SER A 66 -6.99 13.39 17.41
CA SER A 66 -7.40 14.63 16.75
C SER A 66 -8.48 14.34 15.71
N THR A 67 -9.27 15.35 15.36
CA THR A 67 -10.31 15.27 14.32
C THR A 67 -10.18 16.44 13.37
N THR A 68 -10.30 16.14 12.07
CA THR A 68 -10.39 17.16 11.02
C THR A 68 -11.77 17.09 10.36
N ALA A 69 -12.57 18.13 10.54
CA ALA A 69 -13.83 18.31 9.84
C ALA A 69 -13.60 19.09 8.55
N VAL A 70 -13.71 18.39 7.41
CA VAL A 70 -13.48 18.98 6.09
C VAL A 70 -14.82 19.35 5.44
N PHE A 71 -15.04 20.64 5.26
CA PHE A 71 -16.25 21.17 4.63
C PHE A 71 -16.00 21.29 3.13
N LYS A 72 -16.83 20.63 2.31
CA LYS A 72 -16.63 20.54 0.86
C LYS A 72 -17.79 21.13 0.07
N LEU A 73 -17.49 21.60 -1.14
CA LEU A 73 -18.46 21.88 -2.20
C LEU A 73 -18.35 20.77 -3.25
N GLY A 74 -19.37 19.92 -3.33
CA GLY A 74 -19.29 18.72 -4.18
C GLY A 74 -18.25 17.70 -3.68
N PRO A 75 -17.84 16.73 -4.52
CA PRO A 75 -17.06 15.57 -4.04
C PRO A 75 -15.58 15.86 -3.76
N VAL A 76 -15.01 16.94 -4.33
CA VAL A 76 -13.56 17.15 -4.37
C VAL A 76 -13.10 18.51 -3.85
N THR A 77 -13.92 19.56 -3.89
CA THR A 77 -13.48 20.91 -3.53
C THR A 77 -13.60 21.13 -2.03
N VAL A 78 -12.46 21.30 -1.34
CA VAL A 78 -12.42 21.68 0.07
C VAL A 78 -12.64 23.18 0.18
N LEU A 79 -13.68 23.58 0.91
CA LEU A 79 -13.97 24.98 1.23
C LEU A 79 -13.10 25.45 2.41
N PHE A 80 -13.14 24.72 3.52
CA PHE A 80 -12.34 24.98 4.71
C PHE A 80 -12.33 23.71 5.57
N SER A 81 -11.43 23.64 6.54
CA SER A 81 -11.38 22.56 7.52
C SER A 81 -11.18 23.07 8.92
N HIS A 82 -11.86 22.44 9.87
CA HIS A 82 -11.57 22.60 11.30
C HIS A 82 -10.75 21.43 11.76
N GLU A 83 -9.59 21.70 12.35
CA GLU A 83 -8.78 20.72 13.04
C GLU A 83 -8.85 21.00 14.54
N PHE A 84 -9.27 20.01 15.33
CA PHE A 84 -9.30 20.15 16.78
C PHE A 84 -8.99 18.83 17.48
N GLY A 85 -8.34 18.96 18.64
CA GLY A 85 -7.91 17.83 19.47
C GLY A 85 -8.24 18.04 20.94
N GLY A 86 -8.70 16.97 21.59
CA GLY A 86 -9.12 16.99 22.99
C GLY A 86 -10.31 17.91 23.25
N ALA A 87 -11.29 17.94 22.33
CA ALA A 87 -12.48 18.76 22.49
C ALA A 87 -13.35 18.29 23.67
N VAL A 88 -13.77 19.23 24.51
CA VAL A 88 -14.70 19.01 25.62
C VAL A 88 -15.89 19.94 25.45
N PHE A 89 -17.07 19.36 25.35
CA PHE A 89 -18.35 20.06 25.33
C PHE A 89 -18.97 19.93 26.72
N ASP A 90 -19.04 21.02 27.45
CA ASP A 90 -19.80 21.07 28.70
C ASP A 90 -21.27 21.30 28.36
N VAL A 91 -22.09 20.27 28.57
CA VAL A 91 -23.52 20.31 28.25
C VAL A 91 -24.30 21.11 29.30
N ALA A 92 -23.78 21.23 30.52
CA ALA A 92 -24.40 21.98 31.60
C ALA A 92 -24.13 23.50 31.46
N ASP A 93 -22.88 23.86 31.16
CA ASP A 93 -22.44 25.25 31.04
C ASP A 93 -22.41 25.77 29.60
N THR A 94 -22.76 24.91 28.62
CA THR A 94 -22.87 25.23 27.17
C THR A 94 -21.56 25.65 26.51
N THR A 95 -20.44 25.45 27.20
CA THR A 95 -19.10 25.84 26.75
C THR A 95 -18.42 24.73 25.97
N ILE A 96 -17.54 25.12 25.05
CA ILE A 96 -16.71 24.18 24.30
C ILE A 96 -15.27 24.62 24.45
N SER A 97 -14.40 23.67 24.76
CA SER A 97 -12.96 23.86 24.81
C SER A 97 -12.26 22.78 24.01
N ALA A 98 -11.02 23.02 23.62
CA ALA A 98 -10.13 22.00 23.06
C ALA A 98 -8.70 22.31 23.45
N THR A 99 -7.86 21.27 23.47
CA THR A 99 -6.42 21.42 23.70
C THR A 99 -5.70 22.03 22.49
N SER A 100 -6.25 21.83 21.29
CA SER A 100 -5.82 22.47 20.05
C SER A 100 -7.04 22.76 19.17
N TYR A 101 -7.00 23.89 18.46
CA TYR A 101 -7.99 24.23 17.46
C TYR A 101 -7.38 25.11 16.37
N ALA A 102 -7.64 24.77 15.12
CA ALA A 102 -7.30 25.57 13.94
C ALA A 102 -8.46 25.54 12.95
N CYS A 103 -8.80 26.70 12.39
CA CYS A 103 -9.64 26.79 11.20
C CYS A 103 -8.73 27.14 10.01
N ILE A 104 -8.74 26.29 9.00
CA ILE A 104 -7.86 26.36 7.84
C ILE A 104 -8.73 26.56 6.59
N GLU A 105 -8.49 27.64 5.85
CA GLU A 105 -9.17 27.90 4.58
C GLU A 105 -8.68 26.91 3.50
N GLY A 106 -9.59 26.51 2.61
CA GLY A 106 -9.26 25.68 1.45
C GLY A 106 -8.56 26.48 0.33
N GLY A 107 -8.05 25.75 -0.66
CA GLY A 107 -7.41 26.33 -1.85
C GLY A 107 -8.45 26.87 -2.83
N PHE A 108 -8.91 28.10 -2.62
CA PHE A 108 -9.84 28.75 -3.54
C PHE A 108 -9.12 29.29 -4.78
N GLY A 109 -9.52 28.81 -5.96
CA GLY A 109 -9.37 29.56 -7.20
C GLY A 109 -10.37 30.73 -7.27
N PRO A 110 -10.28 31.62 -8.28
CA PRO A 110 -10.98 32.92 -8.34
C PRO A 110 -12.53 32.86 -8.41
N ILE A 111 -13.15 31.70 -8.23
CA ILE A 111 -14.59 31.47 -8.47
C ILE A 111 -15.42 31.50 -7.16
N VAL A 112 -14.82 31.25 -5.99
CA VAL A 112 -15.58 31.16 -4.73
C VAL A 112 -15.10 32.24 -3.76
N GLY A 113 -15.80 33.38 -3.75
CA GLY A 113 -15.60 34.45 -2.77
C GLY A 113 -16.25 34.13 -1.42
N ALA A 114 -15.63 33.25 -0.62
CA ALA A 114 -16.02 33.06 0.79
C ALA A 114 -14.81 32.74 1.69
N SER A 115 -14.47 33.63 2.65
CA SER A 115 -13.64 33.30 3.81
C SER A 115 -14.57 32.69 4.85
N LEU A 116 -14.39 31.40 5.12
CA LEU A 116 -15.28 30.64 6.00
C LEU A 116 -14.68 30.45 7.40
N CYS A 117 -13.39 30.74 7.56
CA CYS A 117 -12.70 30.85 8.85
C CYS A 117 -12.65 32.30 9.38
N GLY A 118 -12.79 33.32 8.51
CA GLY A 118 -12.75 34.75 8.87
C GLY A 118 -14.13 35.40 8.81
N ASN A 119 -14.48 36.21 9.81
CA ASN A 119 -15.70 37.01 9.77
C ASN A 119 -15.47 38.27 8.90
N THR A 120 -15.59 38.15 7.58
CA THR A 120 -15.52 39.28 6.64
C THR A 120 -16.85 39.47 5.91
N SER A 121 -17.17 40.72 5.59
CA SER A 121 -18.17 41.03 4.56
C SER A 121 -17.43 41.35 3.29
N TYR A 122 -17.84 40.73 2.19
CA TYR A 122 -17.40 41.16 0.88
C TYR A 122 -17.93 42.55 0.57
N GLY A 123 -17.14 43.29 -0.19
CA GLY A 123 -17.57 44.46 -0.92
C GLY A 123 -18.60 44.14 -2.02
N ALA A 124 -18.97 45.15 -2.80
CA ALA A 124 -20.07 45.09 -3.75
C ALA A 124 -19.78 44.28 -5.02
N ASP A 125 -18.53 43.90 -5.27
CA ASP A 125 -18.12 43.22 -6.50
C ASP A 125 -18.08 41.69 -6.40
N PHE A 126 -18.23 41.13 -5.18
CA PHE A 126 -18.22 39.70 -4.89
C PHE A 126 -16.95 38.95 -5.35
N VAL A 127 -15.82 39.66 -5.53
CA VAL A 127 -14.52 39.08 -5.89
C VAL A 127 -13.58 39.16 -4.69
N ASN A 128 -12.97 38.02 -4.31
CA ASN A 128 -11.95 38.03 -3.26
C ASN A 128 -10.58 38.45 -3.84
N ASP A 129 -10.19 39.71 -3.65
CA ASP A 129 -8.87 40.24 -4.01
C ASP A 129 -7.91 40.34 -2.80
N SER A 130 -8.33 39.84 -1.64
CA SER A 130 -7.53 39.77 -0.41
C SER A 130 -6.47 38.66 -0.48
N THR A 131 -5.26 38.95 -0.02
CA THR A 131 -4.11 38.01 -0.05
C THR A 131 -3.64 37.63 1.35
N LEU A 132 -3.39 36.33 1.56
CA LEU A 132 -2.85 35.78 2.79
C LEU A 132 -1.41 35.28 2.61
N ASN A 133 -0.52 35.67 3.52
CA ASN A 133 0.86 35.21 3.50
C ASN A 133 1.23 34.49 4.80
N TYR A 134 1.66 33.23 4.70
CA TYR A 134 2.00 32.37 5.84
C TYR A 134 3.52 32.21 5.96
N ALA A 135 4.21 33.27 6.37
CA ALA A 135 5.65 33.16 6.61
C ALA A 135 5.97 32.49 7.97
N VAL A 136 5.17 32.72 9.02
CA VAL A 136 5.19 32.02 10.33
C VAL A 136 3.83 32.30 11.00
N ILE A 137 3.20 31.36 11.71
CA ILE A 137 1.95 31.65 12.48
C ILE A 137 2.23 32.80 13.47
N PRO A 138 1.45 33.91 13.50
CA PRO A 138 0.26 34.23 12.72
C PRO A 138 0.60 35.07 11.47
N GLY A 139 0.12 34.64 10.30
CA GLY A 139 0.35 35.34 9.04
C GLY A 139 -0.27 36.75 9.02
N THR A 140 0.44 37.71 8.42
CA THR A 140 -0.11 39.02 8.11
C THR A 140 -1.04 38.93 6.91
N ARG A 141 -2.25 39.46 7.05
CA ARG A 141 -3.29 39.45 6.03
C ARG A 141 -3.43 40.85 5.44
N THR A 142 -3.45 40.94 4.11
CA THR A 142 -3.74 42.20 3.40
C THR A 142 -5.13 42.09 2.80
N VAL A 143 -6.06 42.91 3.29
CA VAL A 143 -7.43 43.01 2.75
C VAL A 143 -7.37 43.85 1.48
N GLY A 144 -7.85 43.32 0.36
CA GLY A 144 -7.96 44.03 -0.91
C GLY A 144 -9.29 44.78 -1.03
N GLY A 145 -9.35 45.76 -1.94
CA GLY A 145 -10.61 46.37 -2.38
C GLY A 145 -11.53 47.00 -1.32
N ASP A 146 -12.83 46.82 -1.55
CA ASP A 146 -13.97 47.29 -0.76
C ASP A 146 -14.45 46.28 0.29
N ASP A 147 -13.67 45.23 0.54
CA ASP A 147 -13.89 44.22 1.58
C ASP A 147 -13.67 44.81 3.00
N VAL A 148 -14.50 44.36 3.96
CA VAL A 148 -14.44 44.82 5.35
C VAL A 148 -14.26 43.67 6.32
N ALA A 149 -13.25 43.77 7.19
CA ALA A 149 -13.08 42.88 8.33
C ALA A 149 -14.18 43.13 9.38
N LEU A 150 -15.03 42.14 9.65
CA LEU A 150 -16.09 42.20 10.66
C LEU A 150 -15.67 41.63 12.03
N GLY A 151 -14.47 41.06 12.17
CA GLY A 151 -13.98 40.60 13.47
C GLY A 151 -12.79 39.62 13.42
N PRO A 152 -12.38 39.05 14.57
CA PRO A 152 -11.33 38.04 14.66
C PRO A 152 -11.75 36.72 13.96
N GLN A 153 -10.75 35.87 13.67
CA GLN A 153 -10.95 34.51 13.14
C GLN A 153 -11.83 33.68 14.09
N GLN A 154 -12.72 32.84 13.52
CA GLN A 154 -13.60 31.97 14.30
C GLN A 154 -12.79 31.08 15.25
N GLN A 155 -13.20 31.04 16.52
CA GLN A 155 -12.63 30.22 17.57
C GLN A 155 -13.58 29.07 17.91
N LEU A 156 -13.07 27.97 18.47
CA LEU A 156 -13.93 26.85 18.90
C LEU A 156 -14.99 27.28 19.94
N ALA A 157 -14.72 28.33 20.71
CA ALA A 157 -15.69 28.89 21.66
C ALA A 157 -16.94 29.49 20.98
N ASP A 158 -16.86 29.87 19.70
CA ASP A 158 -18.00 30.38 18.92
C ASP A 158 -19.05 29.29 18.63
N TYR A 159 -18.71 28.02 18.88
CA TYR A 159 -19.52 26.84 18.60
C TYR A 159 -20.44 26.47 19.77
N ALA A 160 -20.41 27.22 20.89
CA ALA A 160 -21.15 26.95 22.14
C ALA A 160 -22.55 26.36 21.87
N ALA A 161 -22.78 25.11 22.28
CA ALA A 161 -23.93 24.32 21.87
C ALA A 161 -24.68 23.72 23.06
N THR A 162 -26.00 23.57 22.88
CA THR A 162 -26.91 22.93 23.83
C THR A 162 -27.54 21.70 23.21
N VAL A 163 -27.97 20.73 24.02
CA VAL A 163 -28.76 19.60 23.51
C VAL A 163 -30.07 20.12 22.96
N THR A 164 -30.32 19.84 21.68
CA THR A 164 -31.55 20.24 20.98
C THR A 164 -32.46 19.07 20.64
N ALA A 165 -31.90 17.87 20.48
CA ALA A 165 -32.67 16.64 20.30
C ALA A 165 -31.91 15.42 20.82
N PHE A 166 -32.65 14.41 21.30
CA PHE A 166 -32.14 13.07 21.58
C PHE A 166 -33.28 12.06 21.42
N ASP A 167 -33.08 11.03 20.61
CA ASP A 167 -34.10 10.00 20.30
C ASP A 167 -33.80 8.62 20.89
N GLY A 168 -32.76 8.51 21.72
CA GLY A 168 -32.27 7.24 22.27
C GLY A 168 -31.10 6.63 21.48
N THR A 169 -30.90 7.05 20.24
CA THR A 169 -29.81 6.57 19.36
C THR A 169 -28.97 7.69 18.76
N THR A 170 -29.50 8.90 18.69
CA THR A 170 -28.84 10.07 18.10
C THR A 170 -29.00 11.27 19.01
N LEU A 171 -27.88 11.83 19.47
CA LEU A 171 -27.79 13.04 20.28
C LEU A 171 -27.41 14.23 19.39
N VAL A 172 -28.18 15.31 19.45
CA VAL A 172 -27.95 16.52 18.66
C VAL A 172 -27.64 17.70 19.56
N LEU A 173 -26.46 18.29 19.41
CA LEU A 173 -26.09 19.55 20.04
C LEU A 173 -26.18 20.66 18.99
N ALA A 174 -26.72 21.82 19.34
CA ALA A 174 -26.68 22.98 18.44
C ALA A 174 -26.51 24.29 19.21
N SER A 175 -25.85 25.25 18.58
CA SER A 175 -25.69 26.59 19.14
C SER A 175 -27.02 27.35 19.14
N PRO A 176 -27.23 28.29 20.08
CA PRO A 176 -28.49 29.04 20.18
C PRO A 176 -28.89 29.79 18.90
N ALA A 177 -27.91 30.13 18.06
CA ALA A 177 -28.11 30.86 16.81
C ALA A 177 -28.18 29.94 15.57
N TRP A 178 -28.07 28.61 15.75
CA TRP A 178 -28.25 27.63 14.68
C TRP A 178 -29.66 27.69 14.06
N SER A 179 -29.70 27.72 12.73
CA SER A 179 -30.92 27.60 11.94
C SER A 179 -30.64 26.77 10.69
N ALA A 180 -31.55 25.84 10.35
CA ALA A 180 -31.46 25.05 9.13
C ALA A 180 -31.79 25.85 7.85
N ASN A 181 -32.26 27.09 7.97
CA ASN A 181 -32.56 27.99 6.85
C ASN A 181 -31.35 28.86 6.47
N PRO A 182 -31.23 29.26 5.18
CA PRO A 182 -30.19 30.20 4.74
C PRO A 182 -30.34 31.54 5.48
N GLY A 183 -29.34 31.89 6.30
CA GLY A 183 -29.24 33.16 7.03
C GLY A 183 -28.98 33.04 8.53
N GLY A 184 -28.95 31.83 9.10
CA GLY A 184 -28.58 31.59 10.50
C GLY A 184 -27.07 31.44 10.69
N ALA A 185 -26.49 32.18 11.63
CA ALA A 185 -25.11 31.98 12.07
C ALA A 185 -25.07 30.97 13.23
N GLY A 186 -24.50 29.79 13.05
CA GLY A 186 -24.41 28.81 14.15
C GLY A 186 -23.93 27.44 13.73
N VAL A 187 -23.88 26.50 14.68
CA VAL A 187 -23.37 25.14 14.46
C VAL A 187 -24.34 24.09 14.99
N GLN A 188 -24.40 22.95 14.32
CA GLN A 188 -25.04 21.73 14.79
C GLN A 188 -24.10 20.54 14.72
N LEU A 189 -24.12 19.72 15.77
CA LEU A 189 -23.34 18.50 15.95
C LEU A 189 -24.32 17.35 16.13
N GLU A 190 -24.16 16.31 15.32
CA GLU A 190 -25.00 15.12 15.37
C GLU A 190 -24.14 13.91 15.74
N PHE A 191 -24.43 13.34 16.90
CA PHE A 191 -23.74 12.20 17.46
C PHE A 191 -24.64 10.97 17.39
N ARG A 192 -24.09 9.84 16.97
CA ARG A 192 -24.69 8.53 17.21
C ARG A 192 -24.27 8.06 18.59
N VAL A 193 -25.24 7.68 19.41
CA VAL A 193 -24.99 6.97 20.65
C VAL A 193 -24.66 5.53 20.28
N SER A 194 -23.37 5.19 20.34
CA SER A 194 -22.93 3.82 20.34
C SER A 194 -22.95 3.33 21.79
N ALA A 195 -23.65 2.24 22.07
CA ALA A 195 -23.43 1.56 23.34
C ALA A 195 -21.97 1.10 23.35
N ILE A 196 -21.11 1.70 24.19
CA ILE A 196 -19.72 1.25 24.31
C ILE A 196 -19.51 0.57 25.66
N THR A 197 -19.00 -0.65 25.53
CA THR A 197 -18.42 -1.52 26.53
C THR A 197 -17.35 -0.77 27.34
N PRO A 198 -17.31 -0.91 28.68
CA PRO A 198 -16.33 -0.23 29.54
C PRO A 198 -14.90 -0.32 29.00
N ARG A 199 -14.09 0.75 29.02
CA ARG A 199 -12.65 0.60 28.73
C ARG A 199 -11.97 -0.07 29.91
N VAL A 200 -11.06 -0.98 29.61
CA VAL A 200 -10.34 -1.79 30.58
C VAL A 200 -8.83 -1.71 30.34
N GLY A 201 -8.06 -1.87 31.41
CA GLY A 201 -6.61 -1.98 31.32
C GLY A 201 -6.21 -3.29 30.63
N VAL A 202 -5.08 -3.26 29.94
CA VAL A 202 -4.42 -4.44 29.37
C VAL A 202 -3.22 -4.74 30.28
N PRO A 203 -3.27 -5.79 31.11
CA PRO A 203 -2.11 -6.22 31.90
C PRO A 203 -0.89 -6.61 31.05
N ASP A 204 0.28 -6.67 31.68
CA ASP A 204 1.45 -7.33 31.09
C ASP A 204 1.35 -8.84 31.33
N PHE A 205 1.17 -9.59 30.25
CA PHE A 205 1.00 -11.04 30.24
C PHE A 205 2.31 -11.78 29.94
N ARG A 206 3.41 -11.07 29.66
CA ARG A 206 4.71 -11.69 29.34
C ARG A 206 5.25 -12.49 30.53
N GLY A 207 5.76 -13.68 30.24
CA GLY A 207 6.30 -14.61 31.25
C GLY A 207 5.24 -15.51 31.90
N LEU A 208 3.95 -15.25 31.71
CA LEU A 208 2.88 -16.17 32.12
C LEU A 208 2.83 -17.37 31.19
N ASP A 209 2.36 -18.51 31.68
CA ASP A 209 1.98 -19.63 30.81
C ASP A 209 0.74 -19.27 30.00
N GLU A 210 0.60 -19.87 28.81
CA GLU A 210 -0.51 -19.61 27.88
C GLU A 210 -1.89 -19.71 28.56
N SER A 211 -2.08 -20.71 29.43
CA SER A 211 -3.37 -20.91 30.11
C SER A 211 -3.66 -19.84 31.16
N ALA A 212 -2.66 -19.41 31.93
CA ALA A 212 -2.80 -18.31 32.88
C ALA A 212 -2.93 -16.95 32.18
N ALA A 213 -2.23 -16.73 31.05
CA ALA A 213 -2.37 -15.52 30.25
C ALA A 213 -3.80 -15.42 29.67
N ALA A 214 -4.32 -16.52 29.12
CA ALA A 214 -5.70 -16.58 28.64
C ALA A 214 -6.72 -16.31 29.77
N ALA A 215 -6.51 -16.90 30.94
CA ALA A 215 -7.35 -16.64 32.12
C ALA A 215 -7.26 -15.18 32.59
N ALA A 216 -6.07 -14.58 32.56
CA ALA A 216 -5.85 -13.18 32.94
C ALA A 216 -6.49 -12.19 31.95
N VAL A 217 -6.49 -12.50 30.65
CA VAL A 217 -7.21 -11.72 29.63
C VAL A 217 -8.71 -11.71 29.90
N VAL A 218 -9.29 -12.89 30.10
CA VAL A 218 -10.71 -13.00 30.42
C VAL A 218 -11.03 -12.30 31.75
N GLY A 219 -10.14 -12.43 32.74
CA GLY A 219 -10.24 -11.72 34.02
C GLY A 219 -10.16 -10.19 33.92
N ALA A 220 -9.46 -9.67 32.90
CA ALA A 220 -9.40 -8.25 32.58
C ALA A 220 -10.60 -7.77 31.74
N SER A 221 -11.63 -8.60 31.55
CA SER A 221 -12.78 -8.34 30.65
C SER A 221 -12.35 -8.09 29.20
N LEU A 222 -11.26 -8.71 28.77
CA LEU A 222 -10.76 -8.73 27.39
C LEU A 222 -11.02 -10.11 26.76
N ALA A 223 -10.94 -10.20 25.44
CA ALA A 223 -11.05 -11.46 24.71
C ALA A 223 -9.65 -11.99 24.34
N VAL A 224 -9.45 -13.31 24.38
CA VAL A 224 -8.22 -13.90 23.85
C VAL A 224 -8.27 -13.83 22.32
N GLY A 225 -7.29 -13.16 21.73
CA GLY A 225 -7.11 -13.04 20.30
C GLY A 225 -6.30 -14.20 19.72
N THR A 226 -5.51 -13.93 18.69
CA THR A 226 -4.63 -14.93 18.10
C THR A 226 -3.47 -15.27 19.03
N VAL A 227 -3.23 -16.56 19.23
CA VAL A 227 -2.07 -17.07 19.97
C VAL A 227 -1.05 -17.58 18.96
N GLY A 228 -0.05 -16.75 18.71
CA GLY A 228 1.12 -17.07 17.93
C GLY A 228 2.09 -17.98 18.67
N LYS A 229 2.96 -18.68 17.93
CA LYS A 229 4.05 -19.46 18.48
C LYS A 229 5.36 -18.97 17.88
N ALA A 230 6.37 -18.75 18.71
CA ALA A 230 7.70 -18.44 18.20
C ALA A 230 8.79 -18.95 19.12
N ASN A 231 9.96 -19.26 18.57
CA ASN A 231 11.09 -19.70 19.38
C ASN A 231 11.63 -18.53 20.20
N HIS A 232 12.04 -18.80 21.44
CA HIS A 232 12.69 -17.81 22.30
C HIS A 232 13.94 -18.40 22.94
N PRO A 233 15.10 -17.72 22.87
CA PRO A 233 16.39 -18.30 23.28
C PRO A 233 16.47 -18.63 24.77
N SER A 234 15.65 -17.99 25.61
CA SER A 234 15.69 -18.14 27.07
C SER A 234 14.34 -18.43 27.73
N MET A 235 13.22 -18.39 27.00
CA MET A 235 11.89 -18.55 27.61
C MET A 235 11.43 -19.99 27.37
N PRO A 236 11.00 -20.71 28.42
CA PRO A 236 10.57 -22.11 28.29
C PRO A 236 9.34 -22.22 27.37
N ALA A 237 9.18 -23.39 26.75
CA ALA A 237 8.01 -23.67 25.93
C ALA A 237 6.72 -23.46 26.74
N GLY A 238 5.75 -22.75 26.17
CA GLY A 238 4.46 -22.44 26.81
C GLY A 238 4.39 -21.08 27.50
N ALA A 239 5.50 -20.33 27.64
CA ALA A 239 5.49 -18.99 28.22
C ALA A 239 5.20 -17.89 27.18
N VAL A 240 4.36 -16.90 27.50
CA VAL A 240 4.11 -15.73 26.65
C VAL A 240 5.37 -14.87 26.55
N ILE A 241 5.80 -14.57 25.32
CA ILE A 241 7.01 -13.78 25.03
C ILE A 241 6.69 -12.39 24.51
N SER A 242 5.53 -12.19 23.90
CA SER A 242 5.03 -10.88 23.50
C SER A 242 3.51 -10.84 23.49
N GLN A 243 2.96 -9.63 23.56
CA GLN A 243 1.53 -9.36 23.50
C GLN A 243 1.25 -8.16 22.59
N ASN A 244 0.01 -8.09 22.09
CA ASN A 244 -0.53 -6.93 21.40
C ASN A 244 -2.03 -6.84 21.68
N PRO A 245 -2.57 -5.73 22.22
CA PRO A 245 -1.90 -4.48 22.58
C PRO A 245 -0.90 -4.60 23.74
N SER A 246 0.04 -3.65 23.80
CA SER A 246 0.97 -3.48 24.91
C SER A 246 0.23 -3.19 26.21
N ALA A 247 0.87 -3.47 27.35
CA ALA A 247 0.27 -3.21 28.65
C ALA A 247 -0.08 -1.71 28.84
N CYS A 248 -1.24 -1.43 29.41
CA CYS A 248 -1.77 -0.08 29.61
C CYS A 248 -2.89 -0.07 30.67
N ASP A 249 -3.16 1.10 31.26
CA ASP A 249 -4.09 1.19 32.40
C ASP A 249 -5.58 1.40 32.01
N ALA A 250 -5.89 1.81 30.76
CA ALA A 250 -7.29 1.96 30.27
C ALA A 250 -7.40 2.13 28.74
N CYS A 251 -6.62 1.39 27.94
CA CYS A 251 -6.50 1.64 26.50
C CYS A 251 -7.32 0.70 25.59
N ALA A 252 -7.96 -0.35 26.12
CA ALA A 252 -8.71 -1.31 25.32
C ALA A 252 -10.20 -1.29 25.68
N ALA A 253 -11.09 -1.50 24.72
CA ALA A 253 -12.51 -1.68 25.03
C ALA A 253 -12.73 -3.06 25.68
N ALA A 254 -13.66 -3.18 26.62
CA ALA A 254 -14.03 -4.50 27.15
C ALA A 254 -14.51 -5.39 26.00
N GLY A 255 -13.99 -6.61 25.96
CA GLY A 255 -14.16 -7.57 24.86
C GLY A 255 -13.15 -7.41 23.71
N SER A 256 -12.27 -6.40 23.71
CA SER A 256 -11.18 -6.30 22.73
C SER A 256 -10.23 -7.49 22.82
N THR A 257 -9.72 -7.93 21.66
CA THR A 257 -8.83 -9.09 21.58
C THR A 257 -7.40 -8.73 21.96
N VAL A 258 -6.78 -9.55 22.81
CA VAL A 258 -5.33 -9.52 23.06
C VAL A 258 -4.68 -10.71 22.37
N ASN A 259 -3.78 -10.42 21.44
CA ASN A 259 -2.98 -11.42 20.75
C ASN A 259 -1.69 -11.68 21.54
N PHE A 260 -1.24 -12.92 21.60
CA PHE A 260 0.01 -13.31 22.26
C PHE A 260 0.93 -14.05 21.30
N VAL A 261 2.22 -14.01 21.57
CA VAL A 261 3.15 -15.01 21.04
C VAL A 261 3.65 -15.83 22.21
N VAL A 262 3.48 -17.15 22.12
CA VAL A 262 3.91 -18.13 23.11
C VAL A 262 5.22 -18.74 22.64
N SER A 263 6.17 -18.85 23.56
CA SER A 263 7.45 -19.50 23.33
C SER A 263 7.22 -20.96 22.95
N THR A 264 7.81 -21.42 21.86
CA THR A 264 8.00 -22.87 21.59
C THR A 264 9.19 -23.45 22.34
N GLY A 265 9.82 -22.65 23.20
CA GLY A 265 11.11 -22.93 23.82
C GLY A 265 12.27 -22.42 22.96
N PRO A 266 13.51 -22.65 23.42
CA PRO A 266 14.67 -22.58 22.55
C PRO A 266 14.45 -23.49 21.34
N VAL A 267 14.95 -23.09 20.16
CA VAL A 267 14.89 -23.90 18.93
C VAL A 267 15.23 -25.35 19.27
N THR A 268 14.36 -26.33 19.01
CA THR A 268 14.70 -27.74 19.26
C THR A 268 15.21 -28.40 17.98
N GLY A 269 16.36 -29.07 18.08
CA GLY A 269 17.23 -29.47 16.95
C GLY A 269 16.74 -30.50 15.93
N GLY A 270 15.44 -30.82 15.85
CA GLY A 270 14.89 -31.86 14.97
C GLY A 270 15.13 -31.59 13.48
N ALA A 271 14.60 -30.49 12.94
CA ALA A 271 14.74 -30.22 11.50
C ALA A 271 16.16 -29.78 11.09
N VAL A 272 16.94 -29.20 12.00
CA VAL A 272 18.38 -28.95 11.74
C VAL A 272 19.15 -30.28 11.63
N ARG A 273 18.74 -31.31 12.37
CA ARG A 273 19.30 -32.67 12.24
C ARG A 273 19.03 -33.26 10.87
N ASP A 274 17.83 -33.05 10.33
CA ASP A 274 17.49 -33.51 8.97
C ASP A 274 18.30 -32.78 7.89
N MET A 275 18.52 -31.47 8.05
CA MET A 275 19.39 -30.70 7.16
C MET A 275 20.85 -31.18 7.21
N LEU A 276 21.36 -31.46 8.42
CA LEU A 276 22.68 -32.09 8.57
C LEU A 276 22.74 -33.48 7.96
N GLY A 277 21.67 -34.28 8.10
CA GLY A 277 21.55 -35.58 7.46
C GLY A 277 21.56 -35.50 5.93
N ASN A 278 20.93 -34.49 5.34
CA ASN A 278 21.02 -34.20 3.90
C ASN A 278 22.45 -33.85 3.47
N LEU A 279 23.13 -32.99 4.24
CA LEU A 279 24.51 -32.62 3.98
C LEU A 279 25.45 -33.84 4.08
N ASP A 280 25.24 -34.73 5.06
CA ASP A 280 25.99 -35.98 5.21
C ASP A 280 25.71 -36.95 4.05
N ARG A 281 24.45 -37.05 3.57
CA ARG A 281 24.10 -37.85 2.40
C ARG A 281 24.78 -37.36 1.12
N ASP A 282 24.88 -36.05 0.90
CA ASP A 282 25.57 -35.48 -0.25
C ASP A 282 27.07 -35.81 -0.23
N LEU A 283 27.71 -35.76 0.94
CA LEU A 283 29.10 -36.20 1.12
C LEU A 283 29.26 -37.69 0.80
N ALA A 284 28.30 -38.52 1.19
CA ALA A 284 28.31 -39.96 0.90
C ALA A 284 28.18 -40.23 -0.60
N ALA A 285 27.27 -39.53 -1.29
CA ALA A 285 27.09 -39.64 -2.73
C ALA A 285 28.35 -39.26 -3.52
N LEU A 286 29.11 -38.27 -3.04
CA LEU A 286 30.38 -37.85 -3.64
C LEU A 286 31.57 -38.78 -3.27
N GLY A 287 31.34 -39.84 -2.48
CA GLY A 287 32.39 -40.76 -2.04
C GLY A 287 33.43 -40.13 -1.10
N LEU A 288 33.12 -38.96 -0.54
CA LEU A 288 34.05 -38.13 0.24
C LEU A 288 34.24 -38.64 1.66
N HIS A 289 33.32 -39.48 2.17
CA HIS A 289 33.43 -40.07 3.51
C HIS A 289 34.79 -40.76 3.71
N HIS A 290 35.25 -41.57 2.75
CA HIS A 290 36.46 -42.39 2.89
C HIS A 290 37.73 -41.74 2.34
N ARG A 291 37.61 -40.68 1.54
CA ARG A 291 38.72 -40.04 0.82
C ARG A 291 39.32 -38.84 1.54
N LEU A 292 38.60 -38.27 2.50
CA LEU A 292 38.99 -37.05 3.22
C LEU A 292 39.09 -37.29 4.73
N SER A 293 39.80 -36.37 5.40
CA SER A 293 40.25 -36.46 6.80
C SER A 293 39.13 -36.91 7.76
N GLY A 294 39.49 -37.68 8.81
CA GLY A 294 38.55 -38.09 9.86
C GLY A 294 37.89 -36.91 10.60
N PHE A 295 38.41 -35.69 10.40
CA PHE A 295 37.96 -34.41 10.93
C PHE A 295 36.62 -33.97 10.33
N LEU A 296 36.42 -34.08 9.01
CA LEU A 296 35.19 -33.62 8.34
C LEU A 296 33.92 -34.33 8.89
N ARG A 297 34.00 -35.65 9.08
CA ARG A 297 32.94 -36.42 9.75
C ARG A 297 32.84 -36.11 11.25
N ALA A 298 33.96 -35.75 11.89
CA ALA A 298 33.96 -35.41 13.31
C ALA A 298 33.28 -34.07 13.58
N ASP A 299 33.38 -33.12 12.65
CA ASP A 299 32.77 -31.78 12.77
C ASP A 299 31.27 -31.83 12.53
N LEU A 300 30.79 -32.56 11.51
CA LEU A 300 29.34 -32.79 11.32
C LEU A 300 28.71 -33.53 12.50
N ARG A 301 29.38 -34.57 13.02
CA ARG A 301 28.90 -35.28 14.23
C ARG A 301 28.95 -34.40 15.48
N ARG A 302 29.94 -33.51 15.61
CA ARG A 302 30.00 -32.53 16.71
C ARG A 302 28.89 -31.49 16.58
N ALA A 303 28.64 -30.99 15.37
CA ALA A 303 27.52 -30.09 15.10
C ALA A 303 26.18 -30.74 15.47
N GLY A 304 25.93 -31.98 15.02
CA GLY A 304 24.75 -32.74 15.38
C GLY A 304 24.56 -32.91 16.90
N ARG A 305 25.62 -33.30 17.63
CA ARG A 305 25.58 -33.39 19.10
C ARG A 305 25.37 -32.05 19.80
N MET A 306 25.86 -30.95 19.21
CA MET A 306 25.65 -29.61 19.75
C MET A 306 24.20 -29.18 19.53
N ILE A 307 23.61 -29.49 18.38
CA ILE A 307 22.19 -29.29 18.08
C ILE A 307 21.29 -30.12 19.02
N GLU A 308 21.66 -31.36 19.34
CA GLU A 308 20.96 -32.20 20.33
C GLU A 308 20.97 -31.63 21.76
N ARG A 309 21.90 -30.72 22.04
CA ARG A 309 22.07 -30.06 23.33
C ARG A 309 21.69 -28.58 23.28
N ASP A 310 20.98 -28.17 22.22
CA ASP A 310 20.54 -26.80 21.95
C ASP A 310 21.69 -25.76 21.96
N ARG A 311 22.91 -26.20 21.62
CA ARG A 311 24.12 -25.37 21.51
C ARG A 311 24.32 -24.85 20.09
N PHE A 312 23.37 -24.07 19.57
CA PHE A 312 23.36 -23.61 18.18
C PHE A 312 24.57 -22.77 17.79
N PHE A 313 25.06 -21.91 18.68
CA PHE A 313 26.28 -21.14 18.44
C PHE A 313 27.49 -22.06 18.25
N SER A 314 27.63 -23.07 19.10
CA SER A 314 28.70 -24.06 18.97
C SER A 314 28.55 -24.90 17.71
N ALA A 315 27.33 -25.28 17.34
CA ALA A 315 27.06 -26.01 16.11
C ALA A 315 27.43 -25.20 14.86
N ALA A 316 27.10 -23.90 14.84
CA ALA A 316 27.49 -22.98 13.78
C ALA A 316 29.03 -22.85 13.67
N ILE A 317 29.75 -22.83 14.79
CA ILE A 317 31.23 -22.86 14.79
C ILE A 317 31.75 -24.14 14.13
N GLN A 318 31.21 -25.32 14.49
CA GLN A 318 31.65 -26.59 13.87
C GLN A 318 31.37 -26.61 12.36
N LEU A 319 30.22 -26.09 11.93
CA LEU A 319 29.89 -25.97 10.51
C LEU A 319 30.79 -24.96 9.78
N HIS A 320 31.22 -23.89 10.46
CA HIS A 320 32.17 -22.94 9.89
C HIS A 320 33.56 -23.57 9.68
N TRP A 321 34.03 -24.38 10.63
CA TRP A 321 35.26 -25.18 10.43
C TRP A 321 35.12 -26.15 9.27
N PHE A 322 33.97 -26.82 9.17
CA PHE A 322 33.66 -27.70 8.04
C PHE A 322 33.73 -26.97 6.69
N THR A 323 33.14 -25.77 6.56
CA THR A 323 33.19 -25.01 5.29
C THR A 323 34.59 -24.53 4.97
N TRP A 324 35.37 -24.13 5.97
CA TRP A 324 36.78 -23.78 5.80
C TRP A 324 37.60 -24.95 5.23
N GLU A 325 37.41 -26.17 5.76
CA GLU A 325 38.09 -27.37 5.26
C GLU A 325 37.69 -27.71 3.81
N ILE A 326 36.39 -27.65 3.47
CA ILE A 326 35.93 -27.88 2.10
C ILE A 326 36.55 -26.87 1.12
N ARG A 327 36.61 -25.59 1.50
CA ARG A 327 37.26 -24.54 0.67
C ARG A 327 38.75 -24.81 0.49
N TRP A 328 39.45 -25.25 1.53
CA TRP A 328 40.87 -25.61 1.46
C TRP A 328 41.13 -26.82 0.54
N LEU A 329 40.21 -27.77 0.49
CA LEU A 329 40.30 -28.98 -0.35
C LEU A 329 39.80 -28.79 -1.79
N SER A 330 39.15 -27.66 -2.08
CA SER A 330 38.58 -27.31 -3.38
C SER A 330 39.65 -27.25 -4.47
N GLY A 331 39.37 -27.85 -5.62
CA GLY A 331 40.28 -27.91 -6.77
C GLY A 331 41.42 -28.93 -6.65
N TRP A 332 41.64 -29.50 -5.46
CA TRP A 332 42.67 -30.54 -5.25
C TRP A 332 42.06 -31.92 -4.99
N LYS A 333 41.31 -32.08 -3.89
CA LYS A 333 40.69 -33.35 -3.51
C LYS A 333 39.18 -33.36 -3.70
N ILE A 334 38.57 -32.19 -3.88
CA ILE A 334 37.15 -32.01 -4.17
C ILE A 334 37.04 -31.15 -5.42
N PRO A 335 36.27 -31.57 -6.44
CA PRO A 335 35.96 -30.71 -7.58
C PRO A 335 35.37 -29.37 -7.12
N ALA A 336 35.78 -28.27 -7.75
CA ALA A 336 35.37 -26.93 -7.30
C ALA A 336 33.84 -26.73 -7.28
N ALA A 337 33.12 -27.29 -8.25
CA ALA A 337 31.65 -27.24 -8.29
C ALA A 337 30.99 -27.94 -7.10
N ASP A 338 31.52 -29.09 -6.68
CA ASP A 338 30.98 -29.85 -5.55
C ASP A 338 31.33 -29.18 -4.21
N ALA A 339 32.54 -28.62 -4.10
CA ALA A 339 32.95 -27.82 -2.95
C ALA A 339 32.03 -26.60 -2.77
N THR A 340 31.71 -25.88 -3.85
CA THR A 340 30.77 -24.75 -3.82
C THR A 340 29.37 -25.19 -3.36
N ARG A 341 28.85 -26.31 -3.85
CA ARG A 341 27.53 -26.83 -3.44
C ARG A 341 27.48 -27.21 -1.96
N LEU A 342 28.50 -27.92 -1.46
CA LEU A 342 28.59 -28.34 -0.06
C LEU A 342 28.73 -27.14 0.88
N VAL A 343 29.57 -26.17 0.52
CA VAL A 343 29.73 -24.91 1.27
C VAL A 343 28.41 -24.15 1.31
N ALA A 344 27.72 -23.98 0.18
CA ALA A 344 26.45 -23.28 0.13
C ALA A 344 25.38 -23.93 1.02
N ARG A 345 25.29 -25.27 1.04
CA ARG A 345 24.39 -25.98 1.95
C ARG A 345 24.73 -25.76 3.42
N ALA A 346 26.01 -25.88 3.79
CA ALA A 346 26.46 -25.70 5.16
C ALA A 346 26.28 -24.24 5.61
N ASP A 347 26.62 -23.26 4.77
CA ASP A 347 26.39 -21.83 5.03
C ASP A 347 24.89 -21.54 5.20
N GLY A 348 24.01 -22.19 4.44
CA GLY A 348 22.56 -22.10 4.64
C GLY A 348 22.08 -22.66 6.00
N ILE A 349 22.72 -23.72 6.51
CA ILE A 349 22.44 -24.22 7.87
C ILE A 349 22.95 -23.21 8.91
N ILE A 350 24.16 -22.68 8.75
CA ILE A 350 24.74 -21.66 9.64
C ILE A 350 23.84 -20.42 9.71
N ASP A 351 23.32 -19.97 8.57
CA ASP A 351 22.43 -18.81 8.50
C ASP A 351 21.12 -19.03 9.26
N ARG A 352 20.46 -20.18 9.06
CA ARG A 352 19.26 -20.56 9.84
C ARG A 352 19.54 -20.61 11.34
N LEU A 353 20.68 -21.16 11.74
CA LEU A 353 21.10 -21.20 13.14
C LEU A 353 21.33 -19.80 13.72
N ARG A 354 21.98 -18.91 12.95
CA ARG A 354 22.20 -17.52 13.35
C ARG A 354 20.87 -16.79 13.54
N LYS A 355 19.95 -16.92 12.59
CA LYS A 355 18.61 -16.32 12.67
C LYS A 355 17.82 -16.85 13.86
N GLY A 356 17.89 -18.16 14.13
CA GLY A 356 17.26 -18.75 15.31
C GLY A 356 17.79 -18.22 16.65
N LEU A 357 19.06 -17.79 16.70
CA LEU A 357 19.68 -17.17 17.88
C LEU A 357 19.29 -15.70 18.08
N ALA A 358 18.90 -15.00 17.00
CA ALA A 358 18.50 -13.59 17.05
C ALA A 358 17.14 -13.37 17.75
N GLY A 359 16.41 -14.46 18.03
CA GLY A 359 15.07 -14.42 18.59
C GLY A 359 13.99 -14.39 17.51
N PRO A 360 12.71 -14.34 17.91
CA PRO A 360 11.60 -14.37 16.97
C PRO A 360 11.51 -13.05 16.22
N PRO A 361 11.32 -13.08 14.89
CA PRO A 361 11.16 -11.86 14.13
C PRO A 361 9.85 -11.15 14.47
N ARG A 362 9.85 -9.81 14.36
CA ARG A 362 8.75 -8.95 14.82
C ARG A 362 7.70 -8.67 13.72
N ALA A 363 6.45 -9.07 13.89
CA ALA A 363 5.37 -8.60 13.00
C ALA A 363 5.00 -7.13 13.29
N GLY A 364 4.32 -6.47 12.34
CA GLY A 364 3.78 -5.12 12.47
C GLY A 364 4.47 -4.06 11.60
N PRO A 365 4.24 -2.76 11.88
CA PRO A 365 4.86 -1.66 11.14
C PRO A 365 6.36 -1.57 11.44
N ARG A 366 7.14 -1.25 10.41
CA ARG A 366 8.60 -1.21 10.42
C ARG A 366 9.13 -0.16 9.45
N ASP A 367 10.37 0.24 9.68
CA ASP A 367 11.11 1.18 8.84
C ASP A 367 12.39 0.55 8.27
N ILE A 368 12.83 1.06 7.14
CA ILE A 368 14.09 0.69 6.47
C ILE A 368 14.66 1.90 5.74
N SER A 369 15.98 2.06 5.75
CA SER A 369 16.66 3.02 4.90
C SER A 369 16.93 2.39 3.54
N SER A 370 16.38 2.97 2.48
CA SER A 370 16.62 2.57 1.09
C SER A 370 17.13 3.77 0.31
N GLN A 371 18.28 3.60 -0.35
CA GLN A 371 19.00 4.70 -1.03
C GLN A 371 19.18 5.97 -0.18
N GLY A 372 19.30 5.82 1.15
CA GLY A 372 19.44 6.95 2.09
C GLY A 372 18.12 7.62 2.49
N VAL A 373 16.98 7.16 1.95
CA VAL A 373 15.64 7.65 2.30
C VAL A 373 14.98 6.67 3.28
N GLN A 374 14.33 7.18 4.31
CA GLN A 374 13.55 6.36 5.23
C GLN A 374 12.23 5.94 4.58
N ARG A 375 11.98 4.63 4.57
CA ARG A 375 10.80 3.98 4.01
C ARG A 375 10.09 3.18 5.10
N SER A 376 8.78 3.07 5.01
CA SER A 376 7.97 2.28 5.94
C SER A 376 7.28 1.10 5.23
N TYR A 377 7.04 0.04 5.99
CA TYR A 377 6.29 -1.15 5.54
C TYR A 377 5.63 -1.84 6.73
N TYR A 378 4.65 -2.69 6.46
CA TYR A 378 4.05 -3.60 7.44
C TYR A 378 4.42 -5.05 7.09
N ILE A 379 4.64 -5.89 8.09
CA ILE A 379 4.93 -7.31 7.88
C ILE A 379 4.07 -8.20 8.78
N ASP A 380 3.42 -9.20 8.19
CA ASP A 380 2.88 -10.34 8.92
C ASP A 380 3.83 -11.51 8.84
N ILE A 381 4.00 -12.16 9.99
CA ILE A 381 4.81 -13.36 10.13
C ILE A 381 3.87 -14.46 10.61
N PRO A 382 3.79 -15.61 9.90
CA PRO A 382 2.95 -16.72 10.31
C PRO A 382 3.21 -17.10 11.76
N THR A 383 2.13 -17.42 12.48
CA THR A 383 2.22 -17.85 13.89
C THR A 383 2.95 -19.17 14.07
N ASP A 384 3.17 -19.93 13.00
CA ASP A 384 3.93 -21.18 12.98
C ASP A 384 5.31 -21.01 12.32
N TYR A 385 5.74 -19.77 12.08
CA TYR A 385 7.04 -19.48 11.47
C TYR A 385 8.18 -20.07 12.31
N SER A 386 9.06 -20.79 11.63
CA SER A 386 10.27 -21.36 12.24
C SER A 386 11.41 -21.37 11.24
N VAL A 387 12.59 -20.93 11.69
CA VAL A 387 13.84 -20.97 10.91
C VAL A 387 14.28 -22.40 10.56
N THR A 388 13.76 -23.39 11.30
CA THR A 388 14.07 -24.81 11.11
C THR A 388 13.01 -25.55 10.33
N ALA A 389 11.79 -25.02 10.20
CA ALA A 389 10.73 -25.64 9.42
C ALA A 389 10.91 -25.43 7.90
N GLU A 390 9.96 -25.97 7.13
CA GLU A 390 9.86 -25.65 5.71
C GLU A 390 9.69 -24.14 5.52
N PRO A 391 10.51 -23.50 4.68
CA PRO A 391 10.39 -22.07 4.45
C PRO A 391 9.03 -21.71 3.85
N LYS A 392 8.39 -20.68 4.43
CA LYS A 392 7.13 -20.14 3.95
C LYS A 392 7.36 -19.31 2.65
N PRO A 393 6.38 -19.21 1.76
CA PRO A 393 6.39 -18.22 0.68
C PRO A 393 6.33 -16.79 1.22
N VAL A 394 6.64 -15.81 0.36
CA VAL A 394 6.49 -14.37 0.66
C VAL A 394 5.53 -13.75 -0.33
N LEU A 395 4.56 -12.98 0.16
CA LEU A 395 3.64 -12.19 -0.65
C LEU A 395 3.83 -10.69 -0.38
N PHE A 396 4.23 -9.94 -1.40
CA PHE A 396 4.24 -8.48 -1.37
C PHE A 396 2.89 -7.92 -1.82
N MET A 397 2.32 -6.97 -1.07
CA MET A 397 1.04 -6.33 -1.37
C MET A 397 1.22 -4.82 -1.50
N PHE A 398 0.84 -4.25 -2.65
CA PHE A 398 1.08 -2.85 -2.99
C PHE A 398 -0.24 -2.06 -3.10
N HIS A 399 -0.37 -0.99 -2.33
CA HIS A 399 -1.56 -0.12 -2.33
C HIS A 399 -1.67 0.72 -3.61
N GLY A 400 -2.88 1.22 -3.91
CA GLY A 400 -3.12 2.20 -4.98
C GLY A 400 -2.72 3.64 -4.58
N THR A 401 -2.96 4.59 -5.48
CA THR A 401 -2.62 6.01 -5.29
C THR A 401 -3.28 6.59 -4.03
N GLY A 402 -2.52 7.36 -3.26
CA GLY A 402 -2.95 7.94 -1.98
C GLY A 402 -3.11 6.93 -0.85
N GLY A 403 -2.86 5.65 -1.11
CA GLY A 403 -2.99 4.58 -0.13
C GLY A 403 -1.78 4.45 0.81
N SER A 404 -1.87 3.44 1.68
CA SER A 404 -0.82 3.02 2.59
C SER A 404 -1.09 1.60 3.10
N TYR A 405 -0.15 0.99 3.84
CA TYR A 405 -0.33 -0.33 4.43
C TYR A 405 -1.58 -0.42 5.32
N GLN A 406 -2.00 0.70 5.93
CA GLN A 406 -3.20 0.78 6.77
C GLN A 406 -4.47 0.39 5.99
N ASN A 407 -4.48 0.56 4.66
CA ASN A 407 -5.63 0.14 3.86
C ASN A 407 -5.82 -1.38 3.80
N PHE A 408 -4.78 -2.16 4.08
CA PHE A 408 -4.83 -3.63 4.14
C PHE A 408 -5.04 -4.17 5.57
N LEU A 409 -5.10 -3.28 6.57
CA LEU A 409 -5.37 -3.65 7.97
C LEU A 409 -6.88 -3.64 8.26
N PRO A 410 -7.35 -4.29 9.34
CA PRO A 410 -8.78 -4.30 9.68
C PRO A 410 -9.39 -2.90 9.76
N GLY A 411 -10.52 -2.70 9.09
CA GLY A 411 -11.18 -1.38 8.96
C GLY A 411 -10.61 -0.51 7.83
N GLY A 412 -9.53 -0.96 7.19
CA GLY A 412 -8.93 -0.34 6.03
C GLY A 412 -9.70 -0.64 4.74
N LEU A 413 -9.41 0.17 3.71
CA LEU A 413 -10.07 0.18 2.40
C LEU A 413 -10.28 -1.20 1.77
N TYR A 414 -9.27 -2.07 1.87
CA TYR A 414 -9.20 -3.37 1.22
C TYR A 414 -9.72 -4.51 2.11
N THR A 415 -10.29 -4.18 3.27
CA THR A 415 -10.87 -5.15 4.21
C THR A 415 -12.36 -4.92 4.45
N ALA A 416 -12.85 -3.71 4.17
CA ALA A 416 -14.19 -3.25 4.54
C ALA A 416 -15.35 -4.02 3.89
N ASP A 417 -15.12 -4.59 2.71
CA ASP A 417 -16.12 -5.37 1.93
C ASP A 417 -15.91 -6.90 2.03
N GLY A 418 -15.01 -7.35 2.92
CA GLY A 418 -14.68 -8.77 3.11
C GLY A 418 -13.67 -9.35 2.11
N SER A 419 -13.13 -8.54 1.20
CA SER A 419 -12.10 -8.90 0.19
C SER A 419 -10.67 -9.07 0.75
N ASP A 420 -10.57 -9.33 2.05
CA ASP A 420 -9.35 -9.32 2.84
C ASP A 420 -8.40 -10.48 2.45
N LEU A 421 -7.55 -10.22 1.45
CA LEU A 421 -6.50 -11.14 1.01
C LEU A 421 -5.51 -11.45 2.13
N ARG A 422 -5.19 -10.47 2.98
CA ARG A 422 -4.26 -10.65 4.09
C ARG A 422 -4.78 -11.71 5.06
N ARG A 423 -6.07 -11.66 5.42
CA ARG A 423 -6.73 -12.68 6.23
C ARG A 423 -6.82 -14.03 5.54
N LYS A 424 -7.09 -14.06 4.22
CA LYS A 424 -7.14 -15.31 3.45
C LYS A 424 -5.78 -16.02 3.45
N VAL A 425 -4.70 -15.28 3.23
CA VAL A 425 -3.33 -15.84 3.23
C VAL A 425 -2.94 -16.30 4.63
N GLY A 426 -3.24 -15.51 5.66
CA GLY A 426 -3.07 -15.90 7.06
C GLY A 426 -1.67 -16.45 7.37
N ASN A 427 -1.59 -17.70 7.83
CA ASN A 427 -0.34 -18.37 8.19
C ASN A 427 0.36 -19.09 7.03
N ASP A 428 -0.19 -19.05 5.82
CA ASP A 428 0.38 -19.78 4.70
C ASP A 428 1.56 -19.06 4.06
N ALA A 429 1.73 -17.75 4.29
CA ALA A 429 2.83 -16.94 3.79
C ALA A 429 3.27 -15.84 4.75
N ILE A 430 4.50 -15.37 4.60
CA ILE A 430 4.93 -14.07 5.13
C ILE A 430 4.36 -12.99 4.22
N ILE A 431 3.66 -12.01 4.78
CA ILE A 431 3.04 -10.92 4.01
C ILE A 431 3.81 -9.64 4.27
N VAL A 432 4.17 -8.93 3.21
CA VAL A 432 4.91 -7.66 3.28
C VAL A 432 4.12 -6.59 2.54
N ILE A 433 3.85 -5.47 3.19
CA ILE A 433 3.00 -4.39 2.67
C ILE A 433 3.80 -3.08 2.72
N PRO A 434 4.54 -2.73 1.66
CA PRO A 434 5.37 -1.52 1.65
C PRO A 434 4.53 -0.26 1.39
N ASN A 435 5.02 0.90 1.87
CA ASN A 435 4.47 2.21 1.53
C ASN A 435 5.26 2.89 0.40
N ALA A 436 4.52 3.46 -0.54
CA ALA A 436 5.06 4.46 -1.46
C ALA A 436 5.39 5.77 -0.72
N LEU A 437 6.29 6.56 -1.28
CA LEU A 437 6.55 7.92 -0.80
C LEU A 437 5.46 8.88 -1.33
N PRO A 438 5.18 9.99 -0.61
CA PRO A 438 4.37 11.06 -1.17
C PRO A 438 5.08 11.72 -2.35
N GLY A 439 4.32 12.03 -3.40
CA GLY A 439 4.75 12.91 -4.47
C GLY A 439 4.84 14.37 -4.02
N GLU A 440 5.13 15.28 -4.97
CA GLU A 440 5.17 16.72 -4.70
C GLU A 440 3.80 17.28 -4.25
N ASP A 441 2.72 16.62 -4.66
CA ASP A 441 1.34 16.91 -4.26
C ASP A 441 0.99 16.34 -2.87
N GLY A 442 1.93 15.68 -2.19
CA GLY A 442 1.73 15.04 -0.90
C GLY A 442 1.00 13.69 -0.97
N VAL A 443 0.68 13.19 -2.16
CA VAL A 443 -0.07 11.94 -2.35
C VAL A 443 0.88 10.76 -2.50
N ASN A 444 0.69 9.71 -1.71
CA ASN A 444 1.51 8.50 -1.81
C ASN A 444 1.38 7.85 -3.20
N GLN A 445 2.50 7.72 -3.92
CA GLN A 445 2.50 7.25 -5.31
C GLN A 445 3.77 6.45 -5.62
N TRP A 446 3.60 5.29 -6.27
CA TRP A 446 4.74 4.47 -6.71
C TRP A 446 5.51 5.16 -7.84
N ASN A 447 6.82 5.24 -7.70
CA ASN A 447 7.74 5.86 -8.64
C ASN A 447 8.81 4.86 -9.09
N TYR A 448 8.87 4.64 -10.40
CA TYR A 448 9.73 3.62 -11.00
C TYR A 448 11.23 3.98 -10.97
N GLY A 449 11.58 5.25 -10.69
CA GLY A 449 12.97 5.69 -10.55
C GLY A 449 13.65 5.21 -9.27
N TYR A 450 12.89 4.98 -8.20
CA TYR A 450 13.46 4.61 -6.89
C TYR A 450 12.75 3.45 -6.18
N ASP A 451 11.49 3.14 -6.50
CA ASP A 451 10.76 2.09 -5.77
C ASP A 451 11.17 0.66 -6.12
N PHE A 452 11.78 0.44 -7.29
CA PHE A 452 12.40 -0.86 -7.58
C PHE A 452 13.60 -1.13 -6.67
N ALA A 453 14.42 -0.11 -6.42
CA ALA A 453 15.51 -0.25 -5.47
C ALA A 453 14.99 -0.46 -4.04
N PHE A 454 13.91 0.22 -3.66
CA PHE A 454 13.25 -0.05 -2.40
C PHE A 454 12.76 -1.50 -2.26
N PHE A 455 12.13 -2.06 -3.29
CA PHE A 455 11.75 -3.47 -3.30
C PHE A 455 12.96 -4.41 -3.10
N GLN A 456 14.06 -4.16 -3.81
CA GLN A 456 15.29 -4.95 -3.70
C GLN A 456 15.95 -4.83 -2.33
N ASP A 457 16.08 -3.61 -1.79
CA ASP A 457 16.64 -3.34 -0.46
C ASP A 457 15.80 -4.01 0.63
N LEU A 458 14.47 -3.90 0.51
CA LEU A 458 13.54 -4.56 1.44
C LEU A 458 13.67 -6.08 1.37
N LEU A 459 13.67 -6.66 0.17
CA LEU A 459 13.87 -8.10 0.00
C LEU A 459 15.22 -8.57 0.55
N ALA A 460 16.29 -7.80 0.32
CA ALA A 460 17.62 -8.10 0.86
C ALA A 460 17.63 -8.04 2.39
N SER A 461 16.98 -7.05 3.00
CA SER A 461 16.82 -6.94 4.45
C SER A 461 16.04 -8.13 5.02
N LEU A 462 14.93 -8.51 4.38
CA LEU A 462 14.15 -9.67 4.78
C LEU A 462 14.95 -10.97 4.66
N ARG A 463 15.78 -11.13 3.63
CA ARG A 463 16.70 -12.29 3.51
C ARG A 463 17.74 -12.36 4.61
N GLN A 464 18.11 -11.24 5.24
CA GLN A 464 19.03 -11.23 6.37
C GLN A 464 18.36 -11.64 7.68
N GLU A 465 17.07 -11.31 7.85
CA GLU A 465 16.34 -11.57 9.09
C GLU A 465 15.57 -12.90 9.07
N LEU A 466 14.97 -13.25 7.93
CA LEU A 466 13.99 -14.32 7.80
C LEU A 466 14.49 -15.48 6.94
N VAL A 467 13.87 -16.64 7.14
CA VAL A 467 14.05 -17.83 6.32
C VAL A 467 12.75 -18.07 5.57
N PHE A 468 12.76 -17.83 4.27
CA PHE A 468 11.61 -18.05 3.39
C PHE A 468 12.04 -18.72 2.08
N ASP A 469 11.07 -19.18 1.30
CA ASP A 469 11.33 -19.88 0.05
C ASP A 469 11.54 -18.88 -1.09
N ASP A 470 12.79 -18.63 -1.48
CA ASP A 470 13.14 -17.76 -2.61
C ASP A 470 12.54 -18.21 -3.96
N ARG A 471 12.00 -19.43 -4.06
CA ARG A 471 11.29 -19.92 -5.25
C ARG A 471 9.80 -19.54 -5.27
N ARG A 472 9.30 -18.94 -4.18
CA ARG A 472 7.89 -18.57 -3.99
C ARG A 472 7.78 -17.16 -3.41
N ILE A 473 8.39 -16.21 -4.13
CA ILE A 473 8.20 -14.77 -3.90
C ILE A 473 7.13 -14.29 -4.86
N PHE A 474 6.05 -13.74 -4.31
CA PHE A 474 4.87 -13.31 -5.04
C PHE A 474 4.61 -11.82 -4.84
N ALA A 475 3.91 -11.19 -5.78
CA ALA A 475 3.49 -9.80 -5.66
C ALA A 475 2.04 -9.59 -6.13
N THR A 476 1.28 -8.75 -5.45
CA THR A 476 -0.09 -8.35 -5.80
C THR A 476 -0.29 -6.87 -5.47
N GLY A 477 -1.24 -6.22 -6.11
CA GLY A 477 -1.50 -4.80 -5.88
C GLY A 477 -2.75 -4.30 -6.59
N HIS A 478 -3.14 -3.07 -6.26
CA HIS A 478 -4.32 -2.39 -6.80
C HIS A 478 -3.93 -1.13 -7.56
N SER A 479 -4.63 -0.79 -8.64
CA SER A 479 -4.50 0.54 -9.25
C SER A 479 -3.03 0.86 -9.61
N SER A 480 -2.47 1.97 -9.13
CA SER A 480 -1.04 2.28 -9.29
C SER A 480 -0.11 1.19 -8.72
N GLY A 481 -0.49 0.54 -7.62
CA GLY A 481 0.22 -0.63 -7.07
C GLY A 481 0.13 -1.87 -7.97
N ALA A 482 -0.99 -2.06 -8.70
CA ALA A 482 -1.09 -3.12 -9.70
C ALA A 482 -0.22 -2.84 -10.92
N GLY A 483 -0.15 -1.57 -11.36
CA GLY A 483 0.79 -1.14 -12.38
C GLY A 483 2.24 -1.39 -11.94
N PHE A 484 2.59 -1.02 -10.72
CA PHE A 484 3.92 -1.31 -10.14
C PHE A 484 4.21 -2.82 -10.06
N VAL A 485 3.22 -3.65 -9.73
CA VAL A 485 3.37 -5.12 -9.70
C VAL A 485 3.57 -5.72 -11.08
N HIS A 486 2.89 -5.21 -12.12
CA HIS A 486 3.17 -5.57 -13.50
C HIS A 486 4.62 -5.24 -13.87
N GLU A 487 5.08 -4.04 -13.54
CA GLU A 487 6.45 -3.61 -13.78
C GLU A 487 7.48 -4.44 -13.03
N LEU A 488 7.20 -4.78 -11.76
CA LEU A 488 8.03 -5.68 -10.97
C LEU A 488 8.12 -7.07 -11.63
N GLY A 489 7.00 -7.65 -12.07
CA GLY A 489 7.01 -8.93 -12.77
C GLY A 489 7.80 -8.88 -14.08
N CYS A 490 7.73 -7.75 -14.79
CA CYS A 490 8.46 -7.54 -16.05
C CYS A 490 9.96 -7.38 -15.82
N ARG A 491 10.38 -6.58 -14.84
CA ARG A 491 11.80 -6.24 -14.60
C ARG A 491 12.53 -7.20 -13.67
N HIS A 492 11.76 -7.96 -12.88
CA HIS A 492 12.26 -8.87 -11.85
C HIS A 492 11.61 -10.25 -11.95
N GLY A 493 11.28 -10.71 -13.15
CA GLY A 493 10.84 -12.09 -13.41
C GLY A 493 11.92 -13.15 -13.12
N ASP A 494 13.17 -12.71 -12.92
CA ASP A 494 14.30 -13.49 -12.40
C ASP A 494 14.31 -13.62 -10.87
N ILE A 495 13.43 -12.89 -10.17
CA ILE A 495 13.27 -12.92 -8.71
C ILE A 495 11.86 -13.42 -8.34
N LEU A 496 10.83 -12.87 -8.97
CA LEU A 496 9.43 -13.16 -8.66
C LEU A 496 8.98 -14.45 -9.33
N ARG A 497 8.28 -15.29 -8.56
CA ARG A 497 7.67 -16.51 -9.06
C ARG A 497 6.36 -16.24 -9.79
N ALA A 498 5.57 -15.30 -9.28
CA ALA A 498 4.26 -14.95 -9.82
C ALA A 498 3.79 -13.57 -9.38
N ILE A 499 2.92 -12.97 -10.20
CA ILE A 499 2.22 -11.72 -9.90
C ILE A 499 0.70 -11.88 -10.03
N ALA A 500 -0.05 -11.14 -9.21
CA ALA A 500 -1.51 -11.12 -9.24
C ALA A 500 -2.10 -9.68 -9.24
N PRO A 501 -1.79 -8.82 -10.22
CA PRO A 501 -2.21 -7.42 -10.25
C PRO A 501 -3.72 -7.25 -10.52
N ALA A 502 -4.35 -6.31 -9.81
CA ALA A 502 -5.76 -5.96 -9.97
C ALA A 502 -5.97 -4.48 -10.34
N SER A 503 -6.67 -4.23 -11.46
CA SER A 503 -6.99 -2.87 -11.92
C SER A 503 -5.77 -1.99 -12.23
N GLY A 504 -4.75 -2.56 -12.88
CA GLY A 504 -3.55 -1.83 -13.30
C GLY A 504 -3.00 -2.36 -14.62
N ALA A 505 -2.05 -1.63 -15.22
CA ALA A 505 -1.52 -1.96 -16.55
C ALA A 505 0.01 -2.05 -16.54
N LEU A 506 0.54 -2.90 -17.42
CA LEU A 506 1.96 -2.95 -17.73
C LEU A 506 2.27 -1.84 -18.73
N VAL A 507 3.32 -1.09 -18.44
CA VAL A 507 3.82 -0.02 -19.30
C VAL A 507 5.02 -0.51 -20.10
N SER A 508 5.88 -1.31 -19.47
CA SER A 508 7.11 -1.80 -20.06
C SER A 508 6.88 -2.75 -21.24
N THR A 509 7.83 -2.72 -22.17
CA THR A 509 7.83 -3.63 -23.32
C THR A 509 9.01 -4.59 -23.28
N SER A 510 10.01 -4.33 -22.47
CA SER A 510 11.19 -5.18 -22.31
C SER A 510 11.20 -5.82 -20.93
N CYS A 511 10.81 -7.09 -20.89
CA CYS A 511 10.80 -7.89 -19.67
C CYS A 511 11.97 -8.88 -19.63
N THR A 512 12.34 -9.28 -18.42
CA THR A 512 13.34 -10.29 -18.12
C THR A 512 12.69 -11.45 -17.36
N GLY A 513 13.21 -12.64 -17.59
CA GLY A 513 12.81 -13.82 -16.84
C GLY A 513 11.42 -14.35 -17.10
N SER A 514 11.00 -15.24 -16.21
CA SER A 514 9.78 -16.04 -16.35
C SER A 514 8.88 -15.92 -15.13
N VAL A 515 7.68 -15.36 -15.31
CA VAL A 515 6.74 -15.08 -14.21
C VAL A 515 5.35 -15.61 -14.55
N ALA A 516 4.69 -16.24 -13.57
CA ALA A 516 3.26 -16.58 -13.70
C ALA A 516 2.39 -15.35 -13.42
N VAL A 517 1.29 -15.18 -14.14
CA VAL A 517 0.48 -13.97 -14.07
C VAL A 517 -0.98 -14.31 -13.88
N MET A 518 -1.62 -13.76 -12.85
CA MET A 518 -3.08 -13.66 -12.76
C MET A 518 -3.46 -12.20 -12.81
N GLN A 519 -4.07 -11.76 -13.90
CA GLN A 519 -4.43 -10.36 -14.04
C GLN A 519 -5.94 -10.20 -13.87
N ILE A 520 -6.33 -9.21 -13.08
CA ILE A 520 -7.71 -9.01 -12.65
C ILE A 520 -8.17 -7.61 -13.05
N GLN A 521 -9.36 -7.52 -13.65
CA GLN A 521 -9.95 -6.25 -14.09
C GLN A 521 -11.48 -6.28 -13.97
N SER A 522 -12.10 -5.14 -13.65
CA SER A 522 -13.56 -4.98 -13.80
C SER A 522 -13.92 -4.41 -15.17
N ARG A 523 -15.01 -4.88 -15.78
CA ARG A 523 -15.63 -4.30 -16.99
C ARG A 523 -16.11 -2.88 -16.80
N ASN A 524 -16.46 -2.54 -15.57
CA ASN A 524 -17.04 -1.25 -15.24
C ASN A 524 -16.00 -0.27 -14.71
N ASP A 525 -14.70 -0.62 -14.75
CA ASP A 525 -13.63 0.26 -14.27
C ASP A 525 -13.53 1.52 -15.14
N THR A 526 -13.84 2.66 -14.52
CA THR A 526 -13.80 3.98 -15.17
C THR A 526 -12.51 4.75 -14.87
N VAL A 527 -11.57 4.16 -14.13
CA VAL A 527 -10.29 4.80 -13.76
C VAL A 527 -9.16 4.17 -14.57
N VAL A 528 -9.05 2.84 -14.53
CA VAL A 528 -8.13 2.08 -15.36
C VAL A 528 -8.96 1.29 -16.36
N PHE A 529 -9.12 1.87 -17.55
CA PHE A 529 -10.04 1.35 -18.54
C PHE A 529 -9.70 -0.09 -18.95
N PRO A 530 -10.71 -0.97 -19.11
CA PRO A 530 -10.48 -2.37 -19.44
C PRO A 530 -9.64 -2.61 -20.69
N ASP A 531 -9.73 -1.76 -21.71
CA ASP A 531 -9.01 -1.93 -22.97
C ASP A 531 -7.50 -1.74 -22.81
N ILE A 532 -7.06 -0.83 -21.93
CA ILE A 532 -5.66 -0.69 -21.50
C ILE A 532 -5.17 -1.98 -20.85
N VAL A 533 -6.02 -2.62 -20.07
CA VAL A 533 -5.65 -3.80 -19.28
C VAL A 533 -5.68 -5.07 -20.13
N LYS A 534 -6.53 -5.12 -21.17
CA LYS A 534 -6.50 -6.16 -22.22
C LYS A 534 -5.18 -6.16 -23.01
N SER A 535 -4.61 -5.00 -23.34
CA SER A 535 -3.30 -4.97 -24.02
C SER A 535 -2.19 -5.54 -23.14
N THR A 536 -2.29 -5.31 -21.83
CA THR A 536 -1.38 -5.92 -20.84
C THR A 536 -1.56 -7.44 -20.76
N ARG A 537 -2.82 -7.94 -20.79
CA ARG A 537 -3.11 -9.37 -20.87
C ARG A 537 -2.46 -9.98 -22.11
N ASP A 538 -2.68 -9.36 -23.26
CA ASP A 538 -2.18 -9.89 -24.54
C ASP A 538 -0.66 -9.97 -24.54
N PHE A 539 0.00 -8.95 -23.98
CA PHE A 539 1.44 -8.98 -23.77
C PHE A 539 1.86 -10.19 -22.93
N TRP A 540 1.25 -10.43 -21.76
CA TRP A 540 1.64 -11.56 -20.90
C TRP A 540 1.35 -12.92 -21.54
N VAL A 541 0.22 -13.07 -22.21
CA VAL A 541 -0.13 -14.32 -22.92
C VAL A 541 0.95 -14.64 -23.96
N LEU A 542 1.33 -13.66 -24.78
CA LEU A 542 2.35 -13.83 -25.82
C LEU A 542 3.76 -13.96 -25.26
N TYR A 543 4.11 -13.14 -24.25
CA TYR A 543 5.40 -13.18 -23.56
C TYR A 543 5.62 -14.53 -22.87
N ASN A 544 4.57 -15.18 -22.37
CA ASN A 544 4.65 -16.52 -21.80
C ASN A 544 4.52 -17.65 -22.82
N GLY A 545 4.42 -17.32 -24.12
CA GLY A 545 4.47 -18.28 -25.23
C GLY A 545 3.12 -18.89 -25.62
N PHE A 546 2.00 -18.31 -25.18
CA PHE A 546 0.65 -18.80 -25.44
C PHE A 546 -0.03 -18.05 -26.60
N ASP A 547 -1.16 -18.60 -27.07
CA ASP A 547 -1.97 -18.03 -28.15
C ASP A 547 -3.19 -17.30 -27.58
N LEU A 548 -3.47 -16.09 -28.09
CA LEU A 548 -4.57 -15.23 -27.61
C LEU A 548 -5.96 -15.84 -27.79
N ASP A 549 -6.14 -16.68 -28.80
CA ASP A 549 -7.43 -17.29 -29.13
C ASP A 549 -7.62 -18.68 -28.48
N SER A 550 -6.63 -19.14 -27.70
CA SER A 550 -6.63 -20.48 -27.10
C SER A 550 -6.66 -20.39 -25.58
N PHE A 551 -7.84 -20.49 -24.99
CA PHE A 551 -8.03 -20.49 -23.54
C PHE A 551 -9.09 -21.48 -23.09
N ARG A 552 -9.06 -21.82 -21.81
CA ARG A 552 -10.07 -22.62 -21.11
C ARG A 552 -10.53 -21.90 -19.85
N PRO A 553 -11.59 -22.37 -19.16
CA PRO A 553 -11.90 -21.88 -17.81
C PRO A 553 -10.68 -22.01 -16.88
N GLY A 554 -10.42 -20.96 -16.10
CA GLY A 554 -9.30 -20.87 -15.16
C GLY A 554 -9.56 -21.59 -13.85
N THR A 555 -8.63 -21.45 -12.88
CA THR A 555 -8.76 -22.10 -11.56
C THR A 555 -9.91 -21.54 -10.73
N THR A 556 -10.40 -20.34 -11.06
CA THR A 556 -11.56 -19.75 -10.40
C THR A 556 -12.45 -19.09 -11.43
N ASP A 557 -13.77 -19.21 -11.26
CA ASP A 557 -14.76 -18.54 -12.11
C ASP A 557 -14.90 -17.05 -11.72
N PRO A 558 -14.95 -16.08 -12.66
CA PRO A 558 -14.97 -16.21 -14.13
C PRO A 558 -13.60 -15.98 -14.81
N CYS A 559 -12.51 -16.51 -14.24
CA CYS A 559 -11.19 -16.40 -14.86
C CYS A 559 -11.04 -17.38 -16.04
N VAL A 560 -10.18 -17.03 -16.99
CA VAL A 560 -9.72 -17.89 -18.08
C VAL A 560 -8.23 -18.21 -17.93
N ASP A 561 -7.81 -19.38 -18.39
CA ASP A 561 -6.43 -19.87 -18.36
C ASP A 561 -5.93 -20.07 -19.81
N TYR A 562 -4.92 -19.30 -20.21
CA TYR A 562 -4.26 -19.38 -21.51
C TYR A 562 -3.19 -20.46 -21.58
N SER A 563 -2.74 -20.97 -20.43
CA SER A 563 -1.62 -21.91 -20.36
C SER A 563 -2.02 -23.36 -20.56
N HIS A 564 -3.31 -23.67 -20.44
CA HIS A 564 -3.86 -25.02 -20.44
C HIS A 564 -3.21 -25.95 -19.41
N GLY A 565 -2.57 -25.38 -18.37
CA GLY A 565 -1.82 -26.13 -17.36
C GLY A 565 -0.54 -26.79 -17.88
N THR A 566 -0.06 -26.38 -19.06
CA THR A 566 1.12 -26.97 -19.71
C THR A 566 2.43 -26.30 -19.33
N SER A 567 2.36 -25.19 -18.59
CA SER A 567 3.51 -24.35 -18.24
C SER A 567 3.61 -24.11 -16.74
N PRO A 568 4.83 -24.08 -16.16
CA PRO A 568 5.02 -23.58 -14.81
C PRO A 568 4.78 -22.06 -14.70
N TYR A 569 4.64 -21.33 -15.81
CA TYR A 569 4.38 -19.88 -15.82
C TYR A 569 3.00 -19.59 -16.43
N PRO A 570 1.90 -20.02 -15.80
CA PRO A 570 0.57 -19.82 -16.36
C PRO A 570 0.18 -18.34 -16.43
N VAL A 571 -0.64 -18.00 -17.42
CA VAL A 571 -1.29 -16.69 -17.53
C VAL A 571 -2.79 -16.89 -17.41
N GLN A 572 -3.37 -16.33 -16.35
CA GLN A 572 -4.80 -16.28 -16.12
C GLN A 572 -5.32 -14.86 -16.16
N TRP A 573 -6.53 -14.71 -16.67
CA TRP A 573 -7.21 -13.43 -16.79
C TRP A 573 -8.59 -13.51 -16.16
N CYS A 574 -8.86 -12.64 -15.19
CA CYS A 574 -10.12 -12.56 -14.48
C CYS A 574 -10.82 -11.24 -14.84
N PHE A 575 -11.98 -11.33 -15.50
CA PHE A 575 -12.75 -10.14 -15.88
C PHE A 575 -14.07 -10.13 -15.13
N THR A 576 -14.24 -9.18 -14.22
CA THR A 576 -15.39 -9.08 -13.32
C THR A 576 -16.38 -8.00 -13.76
N ASP A 577 -17.57 -8.02 -13.16
CA ASP A 577 -18.59 -6.99 -13.35
C ASP A 577 -18.75 -6.11 -12.10
N ASP A 578 -17.68 -6.00 -11.31
CA ASP A 578 -17.66 -5.23 -10.07
C ASP A 578 -18.03 -3.76 -10.35
N THR A 579 -19.00 -3.20 -9.60
CA THR A 579 -19.52 -1.84 -9.82
C THR A 579 -19.13 -0.83 -8.74
N GLY A 580 -18.64 -1.30 -7.59
CA GLY A 580 -18.23 -0.40 -6.51
C GLY A 580 -17.06 0.49 -6.94
N ARG A 581 -17.15 1.77 -6.56
CA ARG A 581 -16.19 2.84 -6.96
C ARG A 581 -16.03 2.98 -8.48
N GLY A 582 -17.10 2.81 -9.24
CA GLY A 582 -17.02 2.85 -10.71
C GLY A 582 -16.14 1.71 -11.23
N GLY A 583 -16.29 0.51 -10.65
CA GLY A 583 -15.52 -0.69 -10.97
C GLY A 583 -14.05 -0.69 -10.56
N HIS A 584 -13.51 0.45 -10.09
CA HIS A 584 -12.11 0.59 -9.70
C HIS A 584 -11.89 0.29 -8.21
N GLN A 585 -12.00 -0.97 -7.83
CA GLN A 585 -11.90 -1.40 -6.43
C GLN A 585 -10.98 -2.61 -6.26
N TRP A 586 -10.55 -2.85 -5.03
CA TRP A 586 -9.82 -4.08 -4.73
C TRP A 586 -10.69 -5.28 -5.03
N TRP A 587 -10.05 -6.34 -5.48
CA TRP A 587 -10.79 -7.47 -5.97
C TRP A 587 -11.50 -8.22 -4.85
N SER A 588 -12.80 -8.41 -5.00
CA SER A 588 -13.69 -9.04 -4.03
C SER A 588 -13.42 -10.54 -3.78
N LYS A 589 -12.60 -11.20 -4.62
CA LYS A 589 -12.28 -12.64 -4.53
C LYS A 589 -10.83 -12.92 -4.12
N ALA A 590 -10.45 -12.50 -2.90
CA ALA A 590 -9.17 -12.84 -2.28
C ALA A 590 -8.77 -14.33 -2.41
N ASP A 591 -9.74 -15.24 -2.34
CA ASP A 591 -9.54 -16.68 -2.47
C ASP A 591 -8.82 -17.04 -3.77
N ALA A 592 -9.24 -16.47 -4.88
CA ALA A 592 -8.73 -16.82 -6.19
C ALA A 592 -7.28 -16.34 -6.41
N ILE A 593 -6.88 -15.18 -5.87
CA ILE A 593 -5.48 -14.75 -5.86
C ILE A 593 -4.65 -15.79 -5.12
N TRP A 594 -5.06 -16.15 -3.90
CA TRP A 594 -4.25 -17.05 -3.07
C TRP A 594 -4.22 -18.48 -3.63
N ASP A 595 -5.35 -18.99 -4.11
CA ASP A 595 -5.44 -20.31 -4.73
C ASP A 595 -4.54 -20.38 -5.98
N PHE A 596 -4.51 -19.33 -6.80
CA PHE A 596 -3.58 -19.25 -7.93
C PHE A 596 -2.12 -19.29 -7.47
N LEU A 597 -1.71 -18.39 -6.56
CA LEU A 597 -0.31 -18.27 -6.15
C LEU A 597 0.20 -19.51 -5.39
N SER A 598 -0.61 -20.06 -4.49
CA SER A 598 -0.22 -21.15 -3.59
C SER A 598 -0.15 -22.52 -4.27
N THR A 599 -0.90 -22.72 -5.36
CA THR A 599 -0.95 -24.00 -6.07
C THR A 599 0.06 -24.13 -7.22
N LEU A 600 0.82 -23.06 -7.49
CA LEU A 600 1.84 -23.09 -8.54
C LEU A 600 2.89 -24.18 -8.28
N PRO A 601 3.32 -24.92 -9.33
CA PRO A 601 4.43 -25.84 -9.18
C PRO A 601 5.70 -25.08 -8.80
N ILE A 602 6.55 -25.72 -8.00
CA ILE A 602 7.85 -25.17 -7.64
C ILE A 602 8.69 -25.02 -8.92
N ALA A 603 9.10 -23.79 -9.20
CA ALA A 603 10.03 -23.44 -10.28
C ALA A 603 11.04 -22.44 -9.73
N VAL A 604 12.30 -22.56 -10.15
CA VAL A 604 13.34 -21.60 -9.78
C VAL A 604 13.18 -20.36 -10.66
N PRO A 605 13.10 -19.15 -10.08
CA PRO A 605 13.17 -17.91 -10.85
C PRO A 605 14.39 -17.89 -11.77
N THR A 606 14.23 -17.39 -12.99
CA THR A 606 15.27 -17.40 -14.03
C THR A 606 15.22 -16.11 -14.81
N ALA A 607 16.36 -15.65 -15.33
CA ALA A 607 16.45 -14.52 -16.25
C ALA A 607 16.04 -14.89 -17.68
N ASP A 608 15.93 -16.18 -17.99
CA ASP A 608 15.48 -16.64 -19.30
C ASP A 608 13.98 -16.41 -19.50
N PRO A 609 13.55 -15.98 -20.70
CA PRO A 609 12.12 -15.86 -21.01
C PRO A 609 11.44 -17.24 -21.06
N PRO A 610 10.11 -17.31 -20.88
CA PRO A 610 9.38 -18.57 -20.96
C PRO A 610 9.52 -19.25 -22.34
N PRO A 611 9.57 -20.59 -22.41
CA PRO A 611 9.68 -21.30 -23.68
C PRO A 611 8.60 -20.90 -24.69
N GLY A 612 9.02 -20.55 -25.91
CA GLY A 612 8.10 -20.13 -26.99
C GLY A 612 7.55 -18.71 -26.84
N GLY A 613 7.95 -17.99 -25.79
CA GLY A 613 7.55 -16.61 -25.51
C GLY A 613 8.69 -15.59 -25.70
N GLY A 614 8.73 -14.60 -24.83
CA GLY A 614 9.72 -13.51 -24.82
C GLY A 614 9.26 -12.23 -25.51
N ASN A 615 10.08 -11.18 -25.36
CA ASN A 615 9.78 -9.84 -25.85
C ASN A 615 9.50 -9.83 -27.36
N ASP A 616 10.32 -10.53 -28.16
CA ASP A 616 10.19 -10.59 -29.62
C ASP A 616 8.80 -11.08 -30.05
N ARG A 617 8.27 -12.13 -29.41
CA ARG A 617 6.94 -12.65 -29.71
C ARG A 617 5.85 -11.66 -29.31
N ALA A 618 5.97 -11.07 -28.13
CA ALA A 618 5.00 -10.08 -27.66
C ALA A 618 5.01 -8.81 -28.53
N HIS A 619 6.16 -8.44 -29.11
CA HIS A 619 6.28 -7.29 -30.01
C HIS A 619 5.79 -7.60 -31.43
N ALA A 620 6.07 -8.78 -31.97
CA ALA A 620 5.65 -9.16 -33.32
C ALA A 620 4.12 -9.12 -33.50
N ALA A 621 3.36 -9.35 -32.42
CA ALA A 621 1.90 -9.28 -32.44
C ALA A 621 1.33 -7.85 -32.52
N SER A 622 2.14 -6.81 -32.38
CA SER A 622 1.68 -5.42 -32.45
C SER A 622 1.19 -5.02 -33.86
N GLY A 623 1.51 -5.81 -34.88
CA GLY A 623 1.00 -5.67 -36.25
C GLY A 623 1.56 -4.50 -37.05
N THR A 624 2.12 -3.47 -36.40
CA THR A 624 2.74 -2.30 -37.04
C THR A 624 3.82 -1.64 -36.17
N THR A 625 4.60 -0.72 -36.78
CA THR A 625 5.70 0.02 -36.15
C THR A 625 5.55 1.53 -36.30
N LEU A 626 6.05 2.29 -35.34
CA LEU A 626 6.22 3.74 -35.39
C LEU A 626 7.70 4.08 -35.57
N THR A 627 8.03 4.82 -36.64
CA THR A 627 9.35 5.35 -36.93
C THR A 627 9.36 6.87 -36.81
N PHE A 628 10.25 7.43 -35.99
CA PHE A 628 10.36 8.87 -35.74
C PHE A 628 11.80 9.29 -35.40
N SER A 629 12.15 10.55 -35.62
CA SER A 629 13.44 11.12 -35.20
C SER A 629 13.28 12.13 -34.06
N VAL A 630 14.20 12.14 -33.11
CA VAL A 630 14.22 13.08 -31.97
C VAL A 630 15.49 13.90 -32.01
N ALA A 631 15.37 15.22 -31.91
CA ALA A 631 16.47 16.14 -31.72
C ALA A 631 16.56 16.56 -30.24
N TYR A 632 17.65 16.17 -29.58
CA TYR A 632 17.89 16.40 -28.16
C TYR A 632 18.54 17.77 -27.92
N PRO A 633 17.97 18.65 -27.06
CA PRO A 633 18.61 19.90 -26.67
C PRO A 633 19.98 19.67 -26.05
N GLY A 634 20.93 20.58 -26.27
CA GLY A 634 22.25 20.51 -25.62
C GLY A 634 22.19 20.61 -24.09
N THR A 635 21.07 21.11 -23.55
CA THR A 635 20.83 21.29 -22.11
C THR A 635 20.09 20.13 -21.47
N ILE A 636 19.65 19.11 -22.22
CA ILE A 636 18.88 18.01 -21.65
C ILE A 636 19.75 17.16 -20.72
N GLY A 637 19.19 16.76 -19.58
CA GLY A 637 19.81 15.79 -18.69
C GLY A 637 19.88 14.38 -19.30
N PRO A 638 20.49 13.41 -18.61
CA PRO A 638 20.50 12.02 -19.05
C PRO A 638 19.08 11.50 -19.23
N VAL A 639 18.72 11.13 -20.46
CA VAL A 639 17.42 10.55 -20.79
C VAL A 639 17.47 9.06 -20.50
N TRP A 640 16.53 8.57 -19.70
CA TRP A 640 16.43 7.14 -19.38
C TRP A 640 15.20 6.47 -19.98
N ARG A 641 14.22 7.24 -20.46
CA ARG A 641 13.05 6.73 -21.20
C ARG A 641 12.49 7.73 -22.22
N LEU A 642 11.84 7.18 -23.24
CA LEU A 642 11.00 7.93 -24.19
C LEU A 642 9.57 7.37 -24.21
N ALA A 643 8.60 8.23 -24.52
CA ALA A 643 7.20 7.85 -24.79
C ALA A 643 6.66 8.53 -26.04
N ALA A 644 5.82 7.81 -26.78
CA ALA A 644 5.07 8.23 -27.95
C ALA A 644 3.57 8.14 -27.67
N VAL A 645 2.88 9.28 -27.71
CA VAL A 645 1.47 9.42 -27.31
C VAL A 645 0.71 10.22 -28.35
N LEU A 646 -0.44 9.73 -28.80
CA LEU A 646 -1.36 10.47 -29.65
C LEU A 646 -2.35 11.27 -28.82
N TYR A 647 -2.64 12.47 -29.29
CA TYR A 647 -3.68 13.36 -28.82
C TYR A 647 -4.58 13.77 -30.00
N PRO A 648 -5.76 14.37 -29.75
CA PRO A 648 -6.51 15.05 -30.78
C PRO A 648 -5.62 15.99 -31.61
N ALA A 649 -5.89 16.09 -32.91
CA ALA A 649 -5.11 16.96 -33.80
C ALA A 649 -5.04 18.39 -33.27
N GLY A 650 -3.85 19.01 -33.35
CA GLY A 650 -3.63 20.37 -32.88
C GLY A 650 -3.46 20.54 -31.37
N THR A 651 -3.47 19.48 -30.56
CA THR A 651 -3.16 19.56 -29.12
C THR A 651 -1.74 20.10 -28.89
N GLN A 652 -1.62 21.02 -27.92
CA GLN A 652 -0.37 21.59 -27.40
C GLN A 652 -0.41 21.58 -25.86
N PRO A 653 0.73 21.66 -25.15
CA PRO A 653 0.75 21.76 -23.68
C PRO A 653 -0.12 22.91 -23.16
N PRO A 654 -0.81 22.74 -22.00
CA PRO A 654 -0.83 21.55 -21.13
C PRO A 654 -1.79 20.46 -21.63
N VAL A 655 -1.38 19.18 -21.55
CA VAL A 655 -2.06 18.07 -22.26
C VAL A 655 -2.80 17.04 -21.39
N PHE A 656 -2.62 17.04 -20.07
CA PHE A 656 -3.11 15.97 -19.18
C PHE A 656 -4.64 15.95 -18.96
N THR A 657 -5.39 16.85 -19.61
CA THR A 657 -6.86 16.86 -19.65
C THR A 657 -7.44 16.42 -21.00
N SER A 658 -6.59 16.21 -22.01
CA SER A 658 -7.01 15.78 -23.34
C SER A 658 -7.08 14.25 -23.44
N PRO A 659 -8.02 13.70 -24.23
CA PRO A 659 -7.99 12.28 -24.59
C PRO A 659 -6.61 11.90 -25.15
N MET A 660 -6.09 10.75 -24.75
CA MET A 660 -4.78 10.28 -25.20
C MET A 660 -4.82 8.81 -25.55
N TRP A 661 -4.03 8.45 -26.55
CA TRP A 661 -3.78 7.08 -26.98
C TRP A 661 -2.29 6.85 -27.00
N PHE A 662 -1.80 6.06 -26.05
CA PHE A 662 -0.39 5.71 -26.03
C PHE A 662 -0.10 4.79 -27.21
N LEU A 663 0.96 5.07 -27.97
CA LEU A 663 1.48 4.17 -29.01
C LEU A 663 2.63 3.34 -28.47
N ASN A 664 3.49 3.92 -27.65
CA ASN A 664 4.52 3.20 -26.93
C ASN A 664 5.08 4.09 -25.82
N ILE A 665 5.05 3.65 -24.57
CA ILE A 665 5.47 4.45 -23.41
C ILE A 665 6.77 3.95 -22.77
N ASP A 666 7.40 2.93 -23.36
CA ASP A 666 8.68 2.38 -22.90
C ASP A 666 9.61 2.19 -24.09
N ILE A 667 10.10 3.32 -24.61
CA ILE A 667 11.07 3.35 -25.70
C ILE A 667 12.45 3.58 -25.09
N ASP A 668 13.36 2.64 -25.35
CA ASP A 668 14.78 2.76 -24.95
C ASP A 668 15.43 3.94 -25.71
N PRO A 669 15.97 4.95 -25.01
CA PRO A 669 16.68 6.06 -25.65
C PRO A 669 18.02 5.61 -26.28
N GLY A 670 18.54 4.44 -25.95
CA GLY A 670 19.82 3.94 -26.46
C GLY A 670 20.98 4.89 -26.16
N SER A 671 21.75 5.27 -27.18
CA SER A 671 22.89 6.19 -27.04
C SER A 671 22.52 7.68 -27.17
N ALA A 672 21.30 8.06 -26.78
CA ALA A 672 20.85 9.45 -26.87
C ALA A 672 21.82 10.38 -26.12
N THR A 673 22.38 11.35 -26.84
CA THR A 673 23.34 12.31 -26.28
C THR A 673 22.84 13.75 -26.48
N PRO A 674 23.04 14.65 -25.50
CA PRO A 674 22.63 16.04 -25.63
C PRO A 674 23.18 16.70 -26.90
N GLY A 675 22.34 17.43 -27.62
CA GLY A 675 22.70 18.11 -28.87
C GLY A 675 22.72 17.21 -30.12
N THR A 676 22.33 15.94 -30.01
CA THR A 676 22.29 15.01 -31.15
C THR A 676 20.88 14.72 -31.63
N GLN A 677 20.77 14.11 -32.82
CA GLN A 677 19.52 13.61 -33.35
C GLN A 677 19.60 12.09 -33.53
N GLN A 678 18.56 11.37 -33.11
CA GLN A 678 18.48 9.91 -33.20
C GLN A 678 17.13 9.48 -33.78
N THR A 679 17.11 8.37 -34.52
CA THR A 679 15.89 7.80 -35.10
C THR A 679 15.54 6.49 -34.40
N TYR A 680 14.25 6.33 -34.09
CA TYR A 680 13.68 5.19 -33.41
C TYR A 680 12.71 4.47 -34.33
N THR A 681 12.63 3.15 -34.21
CA THR A 681 11.57 2.33 -34.80
C THR A 681 11.08 1.37 -33.73
N VAL A 682 9.83 1.52 -33.32
CA VAL A 682 9.26 0.83 -32.15
C VAL A 682 7.93 0.18 -32.52
N PRO A 683 7.56 -0.95 -31.88
CA PRO A 683 6.23 -1.53 -32.08
C PRO A 683 5.15 -0.56 -31.58
N VAL A 684 4.02 -0.50 -32.29
CA VAL A 684 2.85 0.27 -31.86
C VAL A 684 1.97 -0.59 -30.97
N LYS A 685 1.89 -0.23 -29.68
CA LYS A 685 0.91 -0.73 -28.73
C LYS A 685 -0.13 0.35 -28.51
N VAL A 686 -1.33 0.19 -29.07
CA VAL A 686 -2.43 1.14 -28.80
C VAL A 686 -3.02 0.83 -27.43
N PHE A 687 -2.92 1.78 -26.51
CA PHE A 687 -3.67 1.75 -25.25
C PHE A 687 -4.93 2.59 -25.43
N GLU A 688 -6.07 1.93 -25.62
CA GLU A 688 -7.35 2.60 -25.87
C GLU A 688 -7.99 2.99 -24.53
N SER A 689 -8.22 4.30 -24.32
CA SER A 689 -9.22 4.76 -23.34
C SER A 689 -10.59 4.71 -24.03
N SER A 690 -11.61 4.24 -23.31
CA SER A 690 -12.91 3.78 -23.86
C SER A 690 -13.80 4.82 -24.60
N THR A 691 -13.26 5.95 -25.05
CA THR A 691 -13.91 6.90 -25.95
C THR A 691 -13.23 6.86 -27.32
N ALA A 692 -13.80 6.05 -28.21
CA ALA A 692 -13.36 5.86 -29.57
C ALA A 692 -13.00 7.18 -30.29
N THR A 693 -11.75 7.31 -30.71
CA THR A 693 -11.46 7.79 -32.07
C THR A 693 -10.78 6.63 -32.77
N PRO A 694 -11.47 5.89 -33.65
CA PRO A 694 -10.83 4.81 -34.36
C PRO A 694 -9.76 5.41 -35.27
N LEU A 695 -8.56 4.83 -35.28
CA LEU A 695 -7.71 4.92 -36.46
C LEU A 695 -8.56 4.41 -37.66
N PRO A 696 -8.59 5.12 -38.80
CA PRO A 696 -7.70 6.22 -39.20
C PRO A 696 -8.13 7.63 -38.78
N GLY A 697 -7.15 8.53 -38.70
CA GLY A 697 -7.37 9.94 -38.40
C GLY A 697 -6.09 10.77 -38.45
N THR A 698 -6.23 12.08 -38.24
CA THR A 698 -5.10 12.98 -37.96
C THR A 698 -5.03 13.20 -36.45
N TYR A 699 -3.82 13.12 -35.90
CA TYR A 699 -3.55 13.19 -34.47
C TYR A 699 -2.32 14.04 -34.21
N ALA A 700 -2.25 14.69 -33.05
CA ALA A 700 -1.01 15.28 -32.58
C ALA A 700 -0.19 14.17 -31.90
N LEU A 701 0.87 13.70 -32.54
CA LEU A 701 1.82 12.77 -31.92
C LEU A 701 2.77 13.57 -31.03
N SER A 702 2.86 13.17 -29.78
CA SER A 702 3.80 13.67 -28.80
C SER A 702 4.93 12.69 -28.59
N ILE A 703 6.17 13.19 -28.55
CA ILE A 703 7.32 12.47 -28.03
C ILE A 703 7.75 13.12 -26.73
N ALA A 704 7.69 12.39 -25.62
CA ALA A 704 8.19 12.80 -24.31
C ALA A 704 9.52 12.09 -24.01
N ALA A 705 10.47 12.82 -23.44
CA ALA A 705 11.75 12.33 -22.96
C ALA A 705 11.87 12.55 -21.45
N TYR A 706 12.01 11.43 -20.74
CA TYR A 706 12.12 11.38 -19.30
C TYR A 706 13.58 11.40 -18.89
N VAL A 707 13.96 12.39 -18.09
CA VAL A 707 15.33 12.57 -17.62
C VAL A 707 15.48 12.07 -16.19
N THR A 708 16.71 11.74 -15.79
CA THR A 708 16.97 11.26 -14.43
C THR A 708 16.51 12.31 -13.41
N GLY A 709 15.64 11.91 -12.47
CA GLY A 709 15.01 12.81 -11.48
C GLY A 709 13.68 13.41 -11.94
N GLY A 710 13.22 13.13 -13.17
CA GLY A 710 11.88 13.46 -13.65
C GLY A 710 10.81 12.45 -13.24
N GLY A 711 9.62 12.56 -13.83
CA GLY A 711 8.45 11.73 -13.50
C GLY A 711 8.06 10.81 -14.65
N PHE A 712 7.73 9.56 -14.35
CA PHE A 712 7.27 8.58 -15.33
C PHE A 712 6.06 7.81 -14.79
N PRO A 713 4.99 7.59 -15.57
CA PRO A 713 4.81 7.96 -16.99
C PRO A 713 4.36 9.42 -17.20
N THR A 714 4.19 10.20 -16.14
CA THR A 714 3.77 11.61 -16.24
C THR A 714 4.98 12.54 -16.15
N PRO A 715 5.34 13.27 -17.23
CA PRO A 715 6.46 14.20 -17.22
C PRO A 715 6.34 15.28 -16.13
N VAL A 716 7.45 15.60 -15.47
CA VAL A 716 7.56 16.69 -14.49
C VAL A 716 7.93 18.01 -15.20
N PRO A 717 7.12 19.08 -15.03
CA PRO A 717 7.44 20.41 -15.55
C PRO A 717 8.85 20.88 -15.18
N GLY A 718 9.54 21.49 -16.14
CA GLY A 718 10.89 22.01 -15.99
C GLY A 718 12.02 20.96 -15.94
N ILE A 719 11.69 19.68 -15.77
CA ILE A 719 12.67 18.58 -15.72
C ILE A 719 12.62 17.77 -17.03
N ASP A 720 11.47 17.17 -17.31
CA ASP A 720 11.28 16.35 -18.50
C ASP A 720 11.05 17.22 -19.74
N HIS A 721 11.17 16.62 -20.94
CA HIS A 721 11.04 17.35 -22.19
C HIS A 721 10.00 16.70 -23.12
N MET A 722 9.32 17.51 -23.95
CA MET A 722 8.36 16.99 -24.93
C MET A 722 8.33 17.82 -26.23
N ALA A 723 7.81 17.21 -27.29
CA ALA A 723 7.50 17.88 -28.55
C ALA A 723 6.28 17.26 -29.20
N PHE A 724 5.61 18.01 -30.09
CA PHE A 724 4.41 17.59 -30.81
C PHE A 724 4.58 17.76 -32.31
N GLN A 725 3.97 16.86 -33.07
CA GLN A 725 3.83 16.96 -34.51
C GLN A 725 2.53 16.28 -34.94
N ASP A 726 1.78 16.92 -35.84
CA ASP A 726 0.59 16.29 -36.41
C ASP A 726 0.98 15.15 -37.37
N VAL A 727 0.35 14.00 -37.20
CA VAL A 727 0.55 12.79 -38.00
C VAL A 727 -0.78 12.27 -38.52
N ARG A 728 -0.79 11.77 -39.75
CA ARG A 728 -1.95 11.10 -40.33
C ARG A 728 -1.75 9.59 -40.28
N ILE A 729 -2.67 8.91 -39.61
CA ILE A 729 -2.66 7.45 -39.49
C ILE A 729 -3.79 6.90 -40.36
N VAL A 730 -3.43 6.01 -41.29
CA VAL A 730 -4.31 5.53 -42.38
C VAL A 730 -5.03 4.23 -42.07
N ASP A 731 -4.48 3.41 -41.16
CA ASP A 731 -5.09 2.22 -40.57
C ASP A 731 -4.20 1.72 -39.41
N GLN A 732 -4.59 0.62 -38.76
CA GLN A 732 -3.87 0.00 -37.65
C GLN A 732 -2.71 -0.94 -38.07
N ALA A 733 -2.59 -1.28 -39.35
CA ALA A 733 -1.62 -2.28 -39.84
C ALA A 733 -0.44 -1.66 -40.59
N THR A 734 -0.59 -0.43 -41.07
CA THR A 734 0.41 0.28 -41.86
C THR A 734 1.46 0.91 -40.95
N PRO A 735 2.77 0.72 -41.21
CA PRO A 735 3.84 1.40 -40.48
C PRO A 735 3.66 2.92 -40.47
N ILE A 736 3.71 3.51 -39.28
CA ILE A 736 3.62 4.96 -39.09
C ILE A 736 5.03 5.52 -39.20
N VAL A 737 5.31 6.29 -40.26
CA VAL A 737 6.60 6.96 -40.44
C VAL A 737 6.39 8.46 -40.33
N VAL A 738 7.07 9.08 -39.37
CA VAL A 738 6.99 10.52 -39.11
C VAL A 738 8.18 11.22 -39.77
N GLU A 739 7.90 12.14 -40.68
CA GLU A 739 8.94 12.92 -41.35
C GLU A 739 9.38 14.10 -40.48
N GLY A 740 10.68 14.35 -40.42
CA GLY A 740 11.25 15.42 -39.60
C GLY A 740 11.56 14.99 -38.16
N ALA A 741 12.27 15.85 -37.42
CA ALA A 741 12.69 15.58 -36.06
C ALA A 741 11.82 16.31 -35.04
N PHE A 742 11.45 15.61 -33.97
CA PHE A 742 10.85 16.19 -32.77
C PHE A 742 11.91 17.02 -32.03
N ASN A 743 11.76 18.34 -32.06
CA ASN A 743 12.63 19.27 -31.34
C ASN A 743 12.13 19.38 -29.90
N LEU A 744 12.72 18.61 -28.98
CA LEU A 744 12.26 18.57 -27.60
C LEU A 744 12.45 19.91 -26.90
N ALA A 745 11.47 20.32 -26.09
CA ALA A 745 11.57 21.46 -25.20
C ALA A 745 11.18 21.04 -23.77
N ALA A 746 11.69 21.74 -22.76
CA ALA A 746 11.30 21.49 -21.37
C ALA A 746 9.78 21.61 -21.25
N VAL A 747 9.18 20.68 -20.51
CA VAL A 747 7.74 20.72 -20.23
C VAL A 747 7.42 22.01 -19.46
N PRO A 748 6.49 22.85 -19.94
CA PRO A 748 6.18 24.12 -19.32
C PRO A 748 5.48 23.99 -17.97
#